data_AF-A0A419YAI9-F1
#
_entry.id   AF-A0A419YAI9-F1
#
_cell.length_a   1.000
_cell.length_b   1.000
_cell.length_c   1.000
_cell.angle_alpha   90.00
_cell.angle_beta   90.00
_cell.angle_gamma   90.00
#
_symmetry.space_group_name_H-M   'P 1'
#
loop_
_entity.id
_entity.type
_entity.pdbx_description
1 polymer ?
#
loop_
_entity_poly.entity_id
_entity_poly.type
_entity_poly.pdbx_seq_one_letter_code
_entity_poly.pdbx_strand_id
1 'polypeptide(L)'
;MPAPPPARAPRPAASPTRALAAALAAALVAALVLLLPATRAQAAPVLLSQGRTATASSTENYGTPASNAVDGNTGTRWSSANSDPQWLQVDLGAPAALSSVTLQWEAAYAKGYQIQLSTDGANWTTAYSTTTGAGGTENVTVTGTARYVRMNGTARATGYGYSLWEFQVYGATGGTDPGSCGTANAAQGRTATASSTENYGTPASNAVDGDAGTRWSSAAADPQWLQVDLGSAQAVCGTAVKWESAYAKSYQIQLSTDGANWTTAYSTTTGAGGTETQSFAGTARYVRLNGTVRATGYGYSVWEFQVFTGSGGSTGTPTTPPPSTTPPGNWTTVFSDNFAGGAGSAPNSANWTVRTGTAEPGGSANWGTGEIQTDTAANAVIDGNGHLNLTAVRDGSGKWTSGRVESVRGDFAAPAGGQLQISAQIKQPGVADGTGYWPSFRAIGANDRSGGWPGTGETDILENVNGRSQTSATLHCGTAPGGNCNEYNGMTSGLASCPGCQSDYHTYSQIIDRTVSDEQIRWYLDGRQIWQVNESQVGTATWQAAVDHGFKLLFNLGIGGSFPDSVCGCTTPTAATTSGGALSIGTVTVSTTSGAAPAPLADPPAATGRSTVKVTGSQGNWKLTVNGQPYQLKGVTWGPAQATADAHMRDLKAMGVNTVRTWGTDAGSKPLLDSAAAYGLRVVNGFWLNQGADYVNDTAYKTSTLDSIKQWVTTYKDHPGTLMWDVGNEVILTTQDHAYNGATVEQERVAYAQYVEQVVQAIHAIDPDHPVTSTDAYTGAWTYYKQYTPSLDLLAVNSYGAVCNVKQDWISGGYTKPYIVTESGDAGEWEVPGDANGVPTQPTDTQKRDGYTSAWNCIAGHTGVSLGATMFNYGTENDFGGTWFNLIPGGWKQPAYYAVAKSYGGSAQSGNTPPVTGSVTLSRTADVPAGGAFTVSAPATDPDGDLVRYQLYYSSKYVDGGTGFSQVRFTQTGDGQFTVTAPKTLGVWKVYVYAFDGHGNVGIESRSFRTVAPTPSGTNVAKGRPTTASTYQAVGNGAPYPPTNATDGNWSTRWASEWADPQWIQVDLGQATQFKHVQLGWESAYGKAYQVQTSNDGANWTTVYTQAAGTGGIDDVDVNGNGRYVRVTITQRGTAYGDSLYEFGVYA
;
A
#
# COMPACT_ATOMS: atom_id res chain seq x y z
N MET A 1 62.40 -57.75 -68.86
CA MET A 1 63.72 -58.20 -68.35
C MET A 1 64.81 -57.39 -69.06
N PRO A 2 65.97 -57.09 -68.46
CA PRO A 2 66.38 -57.27 -67.06
C PRO A 2 65.86 -56.04 -66.24
N ALA A 3 66.53 -55.24 -65.38
CA ALA A 3 67.90 -55.21 -64.83
C ALA A 3 68.00 -54.39 -63.50
N PRO A 4 68.91 -54.75 -62.57
CA PRO A 4 69.37 -53.93 -61.42
C PRO A 4 70.81 -53.37 -61.65
N PRO A 5 71.55 -52.73 -60.70
CA PRO A 5 71.25 -52.11 -59.37
C PRO A 5 71.59 -50.57 -59.45
N PRO A 6 72.41 -49.85 -58.62
CA PRO A 6 72.82 -49.91 -57.20
C PRO A 6 72.84 -48.55 -56.39
N ALA A 7 73.28 -48.62 -55.12
CA ALA A 7 74.13 -47.66 -54.36
C ALA A 7 73.66 -46.24 -53.88
N ARG A 8 73.30 -46.19 -52.58
CA ARG A 8 73.68 -45.22 -51.50
C ARG A 8 73.81 -43.68 -51.73
N ALA A 9 73.10 -42.94 -50.86
CA ALA A 9 73.50 -41.64 -50.28
C ALA A 9 73.04 -41.56 -48.78
N PRO A 10 73.59 -40.68 -47.92
CA PRO A 10 73.44 -40.76 -46.45
C PRO A 10 72.27 -39.94 -45.84
N ARG A 11 71.88 -40.28 -44.60
CA ARG A 11 70.98 -39.48 -43.74
C ARG A 11 71.76 -38.46 -42.89
N PRO A 12 71.32 -37.20 -42.78
CA PRO A 12 71.75 -36.28 -41.72
C PRO A 12 70.91 -36.44 -40.43
N ALA A 13 71.45 -35.96 -39.30
CA ALA A 13 70.75 -35.91 -38.01
C ALA A 13 70.06 -34.54 -37.79
N ALA A 14 69.09 -34.48 -36.87
CA ALA A 14 68.38 -33.24 -36.54
C ALA A 14 69.04 -32.49 -35.36
N SER A 15 69.34 -31.20 -35.56
CA SER A 15 69.92 -30.31 -34.54
C SER A 15 68.86 -29.44 -33.84
N PRO A 16 69.11 -28.97 -32.59
CA PRO A 16 68.09 -28.30 -31.77
C PRO A 16 67.97 -26.80 -32.07
N THR A 17 67.17 -26.42 -33.07
CA THR A 17 66.94 -25.02 -33.47
C THR A 17 65.49 -24.52 -33.33
N ARG A 18 64.60 -25.30 -32.71
CA ARG A 18 63.16 -24.96 -32.60
C ARG A 18 62.77 -23.95 -31.50
N ALA A 19 63.69 -23.55 -30.61
CA ALA A 19 63.34 -22.72 -29.44
C ALA A 19 63.40 -21.19 -29.68
N LEU A 20 64.34 -20.68 -30.48
CA LEU A 20 64.56 -19.22 -30.62
C LEU A 20 63.76 -18.56 -31.75
N ALA A 21 63.45 -19.29 -32.83
CA ALA A 21 62.75 -18.72 -34.00
C ALA A 21 61.31 -18.28 -33.66
N ALA A 22 60.66 -18.94 -32.70
CA ALA A 22 59.30 -18.59 -32.26
C ALA A 22 59.25 -17.21 -31.56
N ALA A 23 60.30 -16.82 -30.83
CA ALA A 23 60.32 -15.59 -30.04
C ALA A 23 60.42 -14.32 -30.91
N LEU A 24 61.30 -14.31 -31.93
CA LEU A 24 61.42 -13.15 -32.83
C LEU A 24 60.23 -13.02 -33.79
N ALA A 25 59.64 -14.15 -34.24
CA ALA A 25 58.48 -14.12 -35.12
C ALA A 25 57.26 -13.46 -34.45
N ALA A 26 57.00 -13.78 -33.18
CA ALA A 26 55.92 -13.16 -32.41
C ALA A 26 56.10 -11.64 -32.26
N ALA A 27 57.31 -11.19 -31.95
CA ALA A 27 57.62 -9.76 -31.76
C ALA A 27 57.44 -8.94 -33.06
N LEU A 28 57.84 -9.49 -34.21
CA LEU A 28 57.73 -8.78 -35.49
C LEU A 28 56.27 -8.70 -36.00
N VAL A 29 55.47 -9.75 -35.76
CA VAL A 29 54.04 -9.76 -36.10
C VAL A 29 53.26 -8.77 -35.23
N ALA A 30 53.60 -8.65 -33.94
CA ALA A 30 52.99 -7.65 -33.06
C ALA A 30 53.26 -6.20 -33.52
N ALA A 31 54.42 -5.93 -34.09
CA ALA A 31 54.79 -4.59 -34.58
C ALA A 31 54.12 -4.21 -35.91
N LEU A 32 53.92 -5.16 -36.84
CA LEU A 32 53.44 -4.85 -38.20
C LEU A 32 51.92 -4.66 -38.30
N VAL A 33 51.14 -5.08 -37.30
CA VAL A 33 49.67 -4.94 -37.27
C VAL A 33 49.21 -3.51 -36.93
N LEU A 34 50.10 -2.66 -36.40
CA LEU A 34 49.78 -1.31 -35.93
C LEU A 34 49.67 -0.22 -37.02
N LEU A 35 49.82 -0.56 -38.31
CA LEU A 35 49.90 0.43 -39.41
C LEU A 35 49.02 0.12 -40.64
N LEU A 36 48.04 -0.78 -40.53
CA LEU A 36 47.00 -0.94 -41.56
C LEU A 36 45.75 -0.11 -41.22
N PRO A 37 45.21 0.69 -42.16
CA PRO A 37 43.94 1.38 -41.93
C PRO A 37 42.82 0.34 -41.84
N ALA A 38 42.10 0.34 -40.71
CA ALA A 38 41.03 -0.62 -40.48
C ALA A 38 39.88 -0.41 -41.47
N THR A 39 39.80 -1.26 -42.49
CA THR A 39 38.57 -1.46 -43.26
C THR A 39 37.47 -1.90 -42.29
N ARG A 40 36.49 -1.02 -42.03
CA ARG A 40 35.37 -1.32 -41.14
C ARG A 40 34.70 -2.62 -41.57
N ALA A 41 34.66 -3.62 -40.69
CA ALA A 41 33.81 -4.78 -40.89
C ALA A 41 32.36 -4.29 -40.89
N GLN A 42 31.73 -4.28 -42.07
CA GLN A 42 30.32 -3.95 -42.19
C GLN A 42 29.50 -5.10 -41.61
N ALA A 43 28.56 -4.78 -40.71
CA ALA A 43 27.69 -5.78 -40.11
C ALA A 43 26.88 -6.51 -41.21
N ALA A 44 26.54 -7.78 -40.95
CA ALA A 44 25.67 -8.54 -41.84
C ALA A 44 24.31 -7.82 -41.98
N PRO A 45 23.72 -7.72 -43.19
CA PRO A 45 22.43 -7.09 -43.38
C PRO A 45 21.34 -7.72 -42.49
N VAL A 46 20.59 -6.88 -41.77
CA VAL A 46 19.51 -7.33 -40.89
C VAL A 46 18.29 -7.65 -41.74
N LEU A 47 17.63 -8.77 -41.49
CA LEU A 47 16.34 -9.11 -42.10
C LEU A 47 15.23 -8.25 -41.45
N LEU A 48 14.62 -7.36 -42.24
CA LEU A 48 13.68 -6.35 -41.77
C LEU A 48 12.20 -6.75 -41.95
N SER A 49 11.90 -7.62 -42.93
CA SER A 49 10.52 -7.99 -43.30
C SER A 49 9.92 -9.15 -42.52
N GLN A 50 10.72 -9.97 -41.83
CA GLN A 50 10.17 -11.15 -41.12
C GLN A 50 9.21 -10.74 -40.00
N GLY A 51 8.04 -11.39 -39.93
CA GLY A 51 6.96 -11.10 -39.00
C GLY A 51 6.24 -9.76 -39.22
N ARG A 52 6.55 -9.02 -40.29
CA ARG A 52 5.93 -7.72 -40.60
C ARG A 52 4.58 -7.86 -41.27
N THR A 53 3.79 -6.79 -41.25
CA THR A 53 2.53 -6.71 -41.97
C THR A 53 2.78 -6.73 -43.48
N ALA A 54 2.33 -7.79 -44.15
CA ALA A 54 2.33 -7.89 -45.61
C ALA A 54 0.90 -7.84 -46.17
N THR A 55 0.74 -7.16 -47.32
CA THR A 55 -0.52 -7.08 -48.08
C THR A 55 -0.25 -7.34 -49.56
N ALA A 56 -1.29 -7.70 -50.31
CA ALA A 56 -1.19 -8.00 -51.73
C ALA A 56 -2.41 -7.48 -52.50
N SER A 57 -2.27 -7.33 -53.82
CA SER A 57 -3.39 -6.96 -54.71
C SER A 57 -4.45 -8.05 -54.84
N SER A 58 -4.10 -9.31 -54.56
CA SER A 58 -5.02 -10.43 -54.44
C SER A 58 -4.38 -11.60 -53.68
N THR A 59 -5.21 -12.57 -53.30
CA THR A 59 -4.80 -13.91 -52.86
C THR A 59 -5.55 -14.95 -53.69
N GLU A 60 -4.93 -16.10 -53.94
CA GLU A 60 -5.55 -17.22 -54.67
C GLU A 60 -6.70 -17.84 -53.84
N ASN A 61 -6.50 -17.96 -52.52
CA ASN A 61 -7.46 -18.48 -51.56
C ASN A 61 -7.06 -18.08 -50.12
N TYR A 62 -7.92 -18.39 -49.14
CA TYR A 62 -7.70 -18.09 -47.72
C TYR A 62 -6.45 -18.79 -47.12
N GLY A 63 -5.97 -19.89 -47.70
CA GLY A 63 -4.77 -20.60 -47.26
C GLY A 63 -3.45 -20.03 -47.78
N THR A 64 -3.50 -18.99 -48.63
CA THR A 64 -2.32 -18.37 -49.26
C THR A 64 -2.24 -16.83 -49.09
N PRO A 65 -2.45 -16.28 -47.87
CA PRO A 65 -2.39 -14.84 -47.62
C PRO A 65 -0.99 -14.25 -47.79
N ALA A 66 -0.91 -12.93 -47.93
CA ALA A 66 0.36 -12.21 -48.10
C ALA A 66 1.33 -12.36 -46.90
N SER A 67 0.79 -12.56 -45.69
CA SER A 67 1.58 -12.83 -44.47
C SER A 67 2.46 -14.07 -44.57
N ASN A 68 2.02 -15.08 -45.34
CA ASN A 68 2.77 -16.33 -45.52
C ASN A 68 4.06 -16.16 -46.34
N ALA A 69 4.29 -15.00 -46.96
CA ALA A 69 5.56 -14.70 -47.65
C ALA A 69 6.55 -13.94 -46.75
N VAL A 70 6.26 -13.76 -45.46
CA VAL A 70 7.12 -13.04 -44.51
C VAL A 70 7.12 -13.68 -43.11
N ASP A 71 6.60 -14.88 -42.94
CA ASP A 71 6.49 -15.54 -41.63
C ASP A 71 7.80 -16.24 -41.18
N GLY A 72 8.73 -16.51 -42.11
CA GLY A 72 9.97 -17.24 -41.86
C GLY A 72 9.85 -18.76 -42.07
N ASN A 73 8.73 -19.24 -42.61
CA ASN A 73 8.43 -20.65 -42.78
C ASN A 73 8.29 -20.98 -44.28
N THR A 74 9.35 -21.52 -44.88
CA THR A 74 9.36 -21.95 -46.29
C THR A 74 8.42 -23.13 -46.62
N GLY A 75 7.59 -23.59 -45.67
CA GLY A 75 6.45 -24.47 -45.91
C GLY A 75 5.11 -23.75 -46.13
N THR A 76 5.02 -22.44 -45.87
CA THR A 76 3.86 -21.57 -46.17
C THR A 76 4.20 -20.60 -47.30
N ARG A 77 3.18 -20.14 -48.05
CA ARG A 77 3.38 -19.20 -49.17
C ARG A 77 2.19 -18.26 -49.39
N TRP A 78 2.48 -17.10 -49.96
CA TRP A 78 1.49 -16.28 -50.67
C TRP A 78 1.27 -16.84 -52.09
N SER A 79 0.08 -16.65 -52.64
CA SER A 79 -0.26 -16.91 -54.04
C SER A 79 -1.27 -15.88 -54.54
N SER A 80 -1.10 -15.32 -55.73
CA SER A 80 -2.00 -14.31 -56.31
C SER A 80 -3.09 -14.93 -57.19
N ALA A 81 -4.11 -14.14 -57.54
CA ALA A 81 -4.99 -14.45 -58.66
C ALA A 81 -4.23 -14.53 -59.99
N ASN A 82 -4.76 -15.30 -60.96
CA ASN A 82 -4.12 -15.62 -62.25
C ASN A 82 -4.22 -14.49 -63.29
N SER A 83 -3.79 -13.26 -62.95
CA SER A 83 -3.79 -12.10 -63.85
C SER A 83 -2.53 -11.25 -63.67
N ASP A 84 -2.34 -10.24 -64.53
CA ASP A 84 -1.20 -9.32 -64.53
C ASP A 84 -1.69 -7.86 -64.62
N PRO A 85 -1.05 -6.90 -63.91
CA PRO A 85 -0.03 -7.10 -62.88
C PRO A 85 -0.64 -7.57 -61.54
N GLN A 86 0.20 -8.10 -60.65
CA GLN A 86 -0.15 -8.36 -59.25
C GLN A 86 1.05 -8.02 -58.36
N TRP A 87 0.81 -7.58 -57.13
CA TRP A 87 1.87 -7.20 -56.20
C TRP A 87 1.67 -7.79 -54.81
N LEU A 88 2.79 -7.94 -54.10
CA LEU A 88 2.87 -8.17 -52.66
C LEU A 88 3.83 -7.14 -52.06
N GLN A 89 3.43 -6.51 -50.97
CA GLN A 89 4.22 -5.51 -50.25
C GLN A 89 4.30 -5.81 -48.76
N VAL A 90 5.35 -5.29 -48.12
CA VAL A 90 5.58 -5.39 -46.68
C VAL A 90 5.82 -4.00 -46.07
N ASP A 91 5.23 -3.73 -44.91
CA ASP A 91 5.50 -2.55 -44.08
C ASP A 91 6.57 -2.88 -43.03
N LEU A 92 7.76 -2.31 -43.16
CA LEU A 92 8.88 -2.48 -42.23
C LEU A 92 8.67 -1.75 -40.89
N GLY A 93 7.55 -1.05 -40.71
CA GLY A 93 7.17 -0.27 -39.53
C GLY A 93 7.74 1.14 -39.50
N ALA A 94 8.99 1.30 -39.95
CA ALA A 94 9.69 2.59 -40.04
C ALA A 94 10.55 2.67 -41.33
N PRO A 95 10.93 3.88 -41.80
CA PRO A 95 11.86 4.02 -42.92
C PRO A 95 13.25 3.46 -42.58
N ALA A 96 13.66 2.40 -43.28
CA ALA A 96 14.96 1.75 -43.14
C ALA A 96 15.81 1.88 -44.40
N ALA A 97 17.14 1.92 -44.23
CA ALA A 97 18.09 1.97 -45.33
C ALA A 97 18.35 0.55 -45.86
N LEU A 98 17.94 0.27 -47.09
CA LEU A 98 17.95 -1.08 -47.66
C LEU A 98 19.27 -1.41 -48.36
N SER A 99 19.52 -2.71 -48.50
CA SER A 99 20.72 -3.28 -49.12
C SER A 99 20.42 -4.41 -50.11
N SER A 100 19.44 -5.28 -49.81
CA SER A 100 18.99 -6.33 -50.73
C SER A 100 17.57 -6.80 -50.44
N VAL A 101 17.01 -7.51 -51.42
CA VAL A 101 15.75 -8.25 -51.33
C VAL A 101 16.01 -9.66 -51.86
N THR A 102 15.55 -10.67 -51.14
CA THR A 102 15.58 -12.07 -51.55
C THR A 102 14.13 -12.54 -51.76
N LEU A 103 13.84 -13.00 -52.97
CA LEU A 103 12.57 -13.61 -53.35
C LEU A 103 12.76 -15.12 -53.39
N GLN A 104 11.97 -15.89 -52.64
CA GLN A 104 11.94 -17.34 -52.76
C GLN A 104 10.62 -17.75 -53.44
N TRP A 105 10.68 -17.88 -54.76
CA TRP A 105 9.52 -18.22 -55.59
C TRP A 105 9.11 -19.69 -55.47
N GLU A 106 7.81 -19.92 -55.63
CA GLU A 106 7.25 -21.22 -56.03
C GLU A 106 7.52 -21.48 -57.53
N ALA A 107 7.13 -22.65 -58.07
CA ALA A 107 7.14 -22.89 -59.52
C ALA A 107 6.31 -21.84 -60.31
N ALA A 108 5.29 -21.25 -59.68
CA ALA A 108 4.51 -20.12 -60.21
C ALA A 108 5.20 -18.75 -59.95
N TYR A 109 6.30 -18.47 -60.66
CA TYR A 109 7.13 -17.27 -60.45
C TYR A 109 6.88 -16.11 -61.45
N ALA A 110 7.40 -14.92 -61.13
CA ALA A 110 7.41 -13.78 -62.05
C ALA A 110 8.55 -13.86 -63.07
N LYS A 111 8.23 -13.90 -64.36
CA LYS A 111 9.23 -13.67 -65.41
C LYS A 111 9.53 -12.17 -65.58
N GLY A 112 8.53 -11.32 -65.40
CA GLY A 112 8.70 -9.87 -65.29
C GLY A 112 8.23 -9.37 -63.93
N TYR A 113 9.06 -8.60 -63.23
CA TYR A 113 8.70 -7.93 -61.98
C TYR A 113 9.55 -6.70 -61.70
N GLN A 114 9.12 -5.94 -60.70
CA GLN A 114 9.80 -4.78 -60.14
C GLN A 114 9.92 -4.92 -58.61
N ILE A 115 11.01 -4.43 -58.03
CA ILE A 115 11.05 -4.07 -56.60
C ILE A 115 10.86 -2.56 -56.49
N GLN A 116 9.87 -2.16 -55.70
CA GLN A 116 9.47 -0.76 -55.53
C GLN A 116 9.55 -0.38 -54.06
N LEU A 117 9.95 0.86 -53.81
CA LEU A 117 10.21 1.45 -52.50
C LEU A 117 9.27 2.64 -52.27
N SER A 118 8.79 2.78 -51.04
CA SER A 118 7.97 3.91 -50.60
C SER A 118 8.21 4.23 -49.12
N THR A 119 8.05 5.49 -48.73
CA THR A 119 8.04 5.93 -47.32
C THR A 119 6.62 6.09 -46.75
N ASP A 120 5.60 6.14 -47.60
CA ASP A 120 4.20 6.47 -47.24
C ASP A 120 3.17 5.41 -47.69
N GLY A 121 3.57 4.41 -48.48
CA GLY A 121 2.72 3.35 -49.02
C GLY A 121 1.89 3.77 -50.25
N ALA A 122 1.91 5.05 -50.62
CA ALA A 122 1.12 5.63 -51.72
C ALA A 122 1.99 6.02 -52.93
N ASN A 123 3.14 6.64 -52.68
CA ASN A 123 4.09 7.10 -53.69
C ASN A 123 5.25 6.10 -53.82
N TRP A 124 5.42 5.51 -55.01
CA TRP A 124 6.31 4.37 -55.22
C TRP A 124 7.41 4.66 -56.25
N THR A 125 8.67 4.44 -55.85
CA THR A 125 9.84 4.52 -56.73
C THR A 125 10.36 3.12 -57.05
N THR A 126 10.62 2.80 -58.31
CA THR A 126 11.16 1.49 -58.71
C THR A 126 12.67 1.44 -58.48
N ALA A 127 13.14 0.55 -57.60
CA ALA A 127 14.56 0.35 -57.30
C ALA A 127 15.20 -0.80 -58.09
N TYR A 128 14.38 -1.75 -58.59
CA TYR A 128 14.82 -2.81 -59.49
C TYR A 128 13.70 -3.19 -60.47
N SER A 129 14.05 -3.66 -61.67
CA SER A 129 13.11 -4.21 -62.65
C SER A 129 13.79 -5.29 -63.48
N THR A 130 13.06 -6.35 -63.81
CA THR A 130 13.47 -7.40 -64.77
C THR A 130 12.31 -7.82 -65.66
N THR A 131 12.63 -8.37 -66.83
CA THR A 131 11.71 -9.05 -67.76
C THR A 131 12.13 -10.49 -68.07
N THR A 132 13.18 -10.96 -67.39
CA THR A 132 13.78 -12.29 -67.55
C THR A 132 14.16 -12.87 -66.19
N GLY A 133 13.26 -12.77 -65.20
CA GLY A 133 13.33 -13.54 -63.95
C GLY A 133 13.40 -15.04 -64.26
N ALA A 134 14.14 -15.78 -63.44
CA ALA A 134 14.42 -17.20 -63.56
C ALA A 134 13.61 -18.06 -62.56
N GLY A 135 13.09 -17.45 -61.49
CA GLY A 135 12.39 -18.16 -60.42
C GLY A 135 13.35 -18.83 -59.42
N GLY A 136 12.79 -19.63 -58.50
CA GLY A 136 13.53 -20.15 -57.35
C GLY A 136 13.95 -19.05 -56.38
N THR A 137 15.16 -19.10 -55.84
CA THR A 137 15.70 -18.06 -54.94
C THR A 137 16.46 -16.99 -55.72
N GLU A 138 15.85 -15.82 -55.88
CA GLU A 138 16.46 -14.66 -56.55
C GLU A 138 16.92 -13.62 -55.52
N ASN A 139 18.18 -13.20 -55.61
CA ASN A 139 18.76 -12.18 -54.73
C ASN A 139 18.99 -10.89 -55.53
N VAL A 140 18.36 -9.80 -55.10
CA VAL A 140 18.34 -8.49 -55.77
C VAL A 140 18.95 -7.45 -54.84
N THR A 141 20.10 -6.86 -55.21
CA THR A 141 20.62 -5.68 -54.51
C THR A 141 19.70 -4.48 -54.73
N VAL A 142 19.30 -3.81 -53.65
CA VAL A 142 18.50 -2.56 -53.72
C VAL A 142 19.10 -1.52 -52.79
N THR A 143 19.12 -0.26 -53.23
CA THR A 143 19.70 0.86 -52.47
C THR A 143 18.71 2.01 -52.36
N GLY A 144 18.35 2.40 -51.14
CA GLY A 144 17.42 3.49 -50.86
C GLY A 144 16.79 3.35 -49.47
N THR A 145 16.12 4.39 -49.02
CA THR A 145 15.38 4.37 -47.74
C THR A 145 13.89 4.13 -48.02
N ALA A 146 13.29 3.15 -47.34
CA ALA A 146 11.87 2.81 -47.51
C ALA A 146 11.26 2.33 -46.19
N ARG A 147 9.98 2.65 -45.97
CA ARG A 147 9.14 1.98 -44.97
C ARG A 147 8.38 0.82 -45.60
N TYR A 148 7.90 0.99 -46.83
CA TYR A 148 7.16 -0.01 -47.58
C TYR A 148 7.99 -0.51 -48.76
N VAL A 149 8.04 -1.82 -48.92
CA VAL A 149 8.78 -2.49 -50.01
C VAL A 149 7.83 -3.44 -50.73
N ARG A 150 7.79 -3.38 -52.06
CA ARG A 150 6.81 -4.10 -52.88
C ARG A 150 7.47 -4.84 -54.03
N MET A 151 7.20 -6.14 -54.12
CA MET A 151 7.34 -6.90 -55.36
C MET A 151 6.09 -6.62 -56.21
N ASN A 152 6.27 -6.05 -57.40
CA ASN A 152 5.23 -5.79 -58.37
C ASN A 152 5.48 -6.66 -59.62
N GLY A 153 4.77 -7.77 -59.74
CA GLY A 153 4.82 -8.70 -60.86
C GLY A 153 4.10 -8.13 -62.08
N THR A 154 4.78 -8.11 -63.22
CA THR A 154 4.32 -7.53 -64.49
C THR A 154 4.16 -8.54 -65.62
N ALA A 155 4.79 -9.72 -65.52
CA ALA A 155 4.47 -10.88 -66.36
C ALA A 155 4.78 -12.22 -65.63
N ARG A 156 3.79 -13.11 -65.55
CA ARG A 156 3.95 -14.47 -64.97
C ARG A 156 4.74 -15.39 -65.91
N ALA A 157 5.48 -16.33 -65.32
CA ALA A 157 6.21 -17.37 -66.06
C ALA A 157 5.32 -18.56 -66.47
N THR A 158 4.15 -18.71 -65.85
CA THR A 158 3.22 -19.83 -66.04
C THR A 158 1.78 -19.34 -66.24
N GLY A 159 0.81 -20.25 -66.40
CA GLY A 159 -0.61 -19.89 -66.42
C GLY A 159 -1.22 -19.53 -65.05
N TYR A 160 -0.55 -19.92 -63.95
CA TYR A 160 -0.95 -19.63 -62.57
C TYR A 160 -0.57 -18.21 -62.16
N GLY A 161 -0.97 -17.78 -60.95
CA GLY A 161 -0.60 -16.51 -60.33
C GLY A 161 0.90 -16.38 -60.02
N TYR A 162 1.25 -15.35 -59.26
CA TYR A 162 2.56 -15.20 -58.65
C TYR A 162 2.53 -15.84 -57.26
N SER A 163 3.52 -16.66 -56.90
CA SER A 163 3.56 -17.29 -55.58
C SER A 163 4.97 -17.29 -54.99
N LEU A 164 5.07 -16.84 -53.73
CA LEU A 164 6.31 -16.65 -52.97
C LEU A 164 6.19 -17.39 -51.64
N TRP A 165 7.17 -18.27 -51.37
CA TRP A 165 7.40 -18.81 -50.03
C TRP A 165 7.96 -17.72 -49.10
N GLU A 166 8.86 -16.87 -49.60
CA GLU A 166 9.49 -15.80 -48.80
C GLU A 166 9.78 -14.53 -49.62
N PHE A 167 9.64 -13.37 -48.97
CA PHE A 167 9.93 -12.01 -49.45
C PHE A 167 10.77 -11.28 -48.40
N GLN A 168 12.08 -11.55 -48.44
CA GLN A 168 13.02 -11.18 -47.40
C GLN A 168 13.71 -9.87 -47.76
N VAL A 169 13.46 -8.82 -46.99
CA VAL A 169 14.00 -7.47 -47.20
C VAL A 169 15.11 -7.21 -46.21
N TYR A 170 16.31 -6.86 -46.67
CA TYR A 170 17.50 -6.69 -45.84
C TYR A 170 18.04 -5.26 -45.85
N GLY A 171 18.48 -4.77 -44.69
CA GLY A 171 19.03 -3.43 -44.54
C GLY A 171 19.55 -3.12 -43.15
N ALA A 172 19.51 -1.83 -42.80
CA ALA A 172 19.80 -1.29 -41.48
C ALA A 172 18.77 -0.20 -41.12
N THR A 173 18.41 -0.10 -39.85
CA THR A 173 17.49 0.92 -39.32
C THR A 173 18.16 2.30 -39.30
N GLY A 174 17.94 3.06 -40.38
CA GLY A 174 18.52 4.39 -40.61
C GLY A 174 17.77 5.52 -39.91
N GLY A 175 17.52 5.38 -38.61
CA GLY A 175 16.75 6.31 -37.78
C GLY A 175 16.64 5.78 -36.35
N THR A 176 16.32 6.66 -35.39
CA THR A 176 16.17 6.29 -33.97
C THR A 176 15.07 5.23 -33.80
N ASP A 177 15.45 4.05 -33.31
CA ASP A 177 14.62 2.86 -33.26
C ASP A 177 13.57 2.95 -32.11
N PRO A 178 12.25 2.97 -32.41
CA PRO A 178 11.23 2.75 -31.39
C PRO A 178 11.16 1.25 -31.12
N GLY A 179 11.80 0.84 -30.01
CA GLY A 179 12.11 -0.55 -29.69
C GLY A 179 10.95 -1.56 -29.81
N SER A 180 11.32 -2.79 -30.15
CA SER A 180 10.43 -3.92 -30.45
C SER A 180 9.12 -3.93 -29.68
N CYS A 181 8.01 -4.10 -30.41
CA CYS A 181 6.70 -4.32 -29.81
C CYS A 181 6.74 -5.56 -28.90
N GLY A 182 6.42 -5.38 -27.62
CA GLY A 182 6.38 -6.46 -26.65
C GLY A 182 5.14 -7.33 -26.81
N THR A 183 5.28 -8.63 -26.57
CA THR A 183 4.16 -9.59 -26.58
C THR A 183 3.37 -9.61 -25.27
N ALA A 184 3.79 -8.85 -24.26
CA ALA A 184 3.10 -8.70 -22.99
C ALA A 184 1.87 -7.79 -23.14
N ASN A 185 0.74 -8.21 -22.56
CA ASN A 185 -0.49 -7.43 -22.55
C ASN A 185 -0.43 -6.31 -21.50
N ALA A 186 -0.12 -5.08 -21.93
CA ALA A 186 -0.05 -3.90 -21.08
C ALA A 186 -1.41 -3.46 -20.51
N ALA A 187 -2.52 -3.94 -21.10
CA ALA A 187 -3.88 -3.76 -20.61
C ALA A 187 -4.27 -4.76 -19.51
N GLN A 188 -3.55 -5.87 -19.33
CA GLN A 188 -3.96 -6.90 -18.37
C GLN A 188 -3.95 -6.37 -16.93
N GLY A 189 -5.06 -6.58 -16.20
CA GLY A 189 -5.26 -6.10 -14.83
C GLY A 189 -5.44 -4.58 -14.70
N ARG A 190 -5.63 -3.85 -15.81
CA ARG A 190 -5.81 -2.39 -15.80
C ARG A 190 -7.27 -1.98 -15.61
N THR A 191 -7.47 -0.74 -15.15
CA THR A 191 -8.79 -0.11 -15.08
C THR A 191 -9.38 0.02 -16.48
N ALA A 192 -10.48 -0.68 -16.74
CA ALA A 192 -11.27 -0.57 -17.96
C ALA A 192 -12.66 0.00 -17.68
N THR A 193 -13.12 0.88 -18.57
CA THR A 193 -14.44 1.53 -18.54
C THR A 193 -15.13 1.36 -19.90
N ALA A 194 -16.46 1.44 -19.93
CA ALA A 194 -17.24 1.29 -21.16
C ALA A 194 -18.44 2.22 -21.19
N SER A 195 -18.97 2.49 -22.39
CA SER A 195 -20.19 3.31 -22.58
C SER A 195 -21.46 2.66 -22.02
N SER A 196 -21.46 1.34 -21.85
CA SER A 196 -22.49 0.60 -21.11
C SER A 196 -21.99 -0.82 -20.77
N THR A 197 -22.76 -1.51 -19.93
CA THR A 197 -22.67 -2.96 -19.72
C THR A 197 -24.05 -3.58 -19.93
N GLU A 198 -24.09 -4.82 -20.43
CA GLU A 198 -25.35 -5.56 -20.65
C GLU A 198 -25.99 -5.95 -19.30
N ASN A 199 -25.16 -6.32 -18.32
CA ASN A 199 -25.56 -6.66 -16.96
C ASN A 199 -24.33 -6.66 -16.03
N TYR A 200 -24.55 -6.81 -14.71
CA TYR A 200 -23.49 -6.80 -13.70
C TYR A 200 -22.45 -7.93 -13.84
N GLY A 201 -22.77 -9.03 -14.54
CA GLY A 201 -21.85 -10.14 -14.80
C GLY A 201 -20.96 -9.95 -16.04
N THR A 202 -21.08 -8.83 -16.76
CA THR A 202 -20.29 -8.51 -17.97
C THR A 202 -19.66 -7.10 -17.96
N PRO A 203 -18.99 -6.69 -16.87
CA PRO A 203 -18.34 -5.37 -16.77
C PRO A 203 -17.14 -5.20 -17.71
N ALA A 204 -16.70 -3.96 -17.89
CA ALA A 204 -15.56 -3.61 -18.75
C ALA A 204 -14.24 -4.27 -18.32
N SER A 205 -14.05 -4.50 -17.01
CA SER A 205 -12.90 -5.23 -16.44
C SER A 205 -12.74 -6.64 -16.99
N ASN A 206 -13.85 -7.31 -17.32
CA ASN A 206 -13.87 -8.69 -17.82
C ASN A 206 -13.40 -8.81 -19.28
N ALA A 207 -12.93 -7.72 -19.90
CA ALA A 207 -12.23 -7.76 -21.18
C ALA A 207 -10.73 -7.44 -21.02
N VAL A 208 -10.21 -7.35 -19.79
CA VAL A 208 -8.79 -7.05 -19.52
C VAL A 208 -8.25 -7.80 -18.29
N ASP A 209 -8.97 -8.79 -17.75
CA ASP A 209 -8.51 -9.59 -16.60
C ASP A 209 -7.51 -10.68 -17.01
N GLY A 210 -7.51 -11.10 -18.28
CA GLY A 210 -6.72 -12.19 -18.82
C GLY A 210 -7.35 -13.57 -18.66
N ASP A 211 -8.61 -13.68 -18.20
CA ASP A 211 -9.35 -14.94 -18.20
C ASP A 211 -10.11 -15.12 -19.52
N ALA A 212 -9.80 -16.21 -20.21
CA ALA A 212 -10.43 -16.52 -21.49
C ALA A 212 -11.93 -16.88 -21.39
N GLY A 213 -12.47 -17.06 -20.18
CA GLY A 213 -13.86 -17.40 -19.87
C GLY A 213 -14.76 -16.26 -19.36
N THR A 214 -14.20 -15.06 -19.11
CA THR A 214 -14.95 -13.85 -18.76
C THR A 214 -15.02 -12.89 -19.96
N ARG A 215 -16.01 -11.98 -19.98
CA ARG A 215 -16.17 -11.00 -21.07
C ARG A 215 -16.85 -9.70 -20.63
N TRP A 216 -16.49 -8.60 -21.30
CA TRP A 216 -17.37 -7.42 -21.39
C TRP A 216 -18.51 -7.70 -22.38
N SER A 217 -19.67 -7.08 -22.15
CA SER A 217 -20.80 -7.06 -23.09
C SER A 217 -21.52 -5.71 -22.99
N SER A 218 -21.83 -5.08 -24.11
CA SER A 218 -22.51 -3.76 -24.16
C SER A 218 -24.03 -3.88 -24.27
N ALA A 219 -24.75 -2.80 -23.98
CA ALA A 219 -26.11 -2.62 -24.44
C ALA A 219 -26.18 -2.62 -25.99
N ALA A 220 -27.34 -2.99 -26.54
CA ALA A 220 -27.58 -3.11 -27.99
C ALA A 220 -27.86 -1.76 -28.70
N ALA A 221 -27.09 -0.71 -28.41
CA ALA A 221 -27.10 0.59 -29.11
C ALA A 221 -25.81 0.78 -29.93
N ASP A 222 -25.80 1.60 -30.99
CA ASP A 222 -24.60 1.93 -31.77
C ASP A 222 -24.38 3.45 -31.76
N PRO A 223 -23.15 3.97 -31.56
CA PRO A 223 -21.91 3.25 -31.22
C PRO A 223 -21.87 2.80 -29.75
N GLN A 224 -20.88 1.99 -29.39
CA GLN A 224 -20.45 1.72 -28.01
C GLN A 224 -18.93 1.62 -27.94
N TRP A 225 -18.34 1.87 -26.78
CA TRP A 225 -16.90 1.77 -26.58
C TRP A 225 -16.51 1.05 -25.29
N LEU A 226 -15.32 0.46 -25.33
CA LEU A 226 -14.54 -0.09 -24.22
C LEU A 226 -13.18 0.61 -24.25
N GLN A 227 -12.72 1.14 -23.13
CA GLN A 227 -11.39 1.76 -23.02
C GLN A 227 -10.65 1.27 -21.78
N VAL A 228 -9.32 1.27 -21.86
CA VAL A 228 -8.41 0.85 -20.79
C VAL A 228 -7.37 1.93 -20.51
N ASP A 229 -7.06 2.14 -19.24
CA ASP A 229 -6.01 3.05 -18.76
C ASP A 229 -4.73 2.25 -18.44
N LEU A 230 -3.65 2.49 -19.19
CA LEU A 230 -2.33 1.87 -19.00
C LEU A 230 -1.57 2.43 -17.77
N GLY A 231 -2.19 3.33 -17.01
CA GLY A 231 -1.66 3.99 -15.80
C GLY A 231 -0.63 5.09 -16.07
N SER A 232 -0.12 5.19 -17.31
CA SER A 232 0.90 6.15 -17.74
C SER A 232 0.91 6.26 -19.26
N ALA A 233 1.47 7.34 -19.81
CA ALA A 233 1.64 7.49 -21.25
C ALA A 233 2.73 6.53 -21.77
N GLN A 234 2.30 5.42 -22.39
CA GLN A 234 3.15 4.36 -22.92
C GLN A 234 3.29 4.45 -24.44
N ALA A 235 4.39 3.93 -24.98
CA ALA A 235 4.59 3.74 -26.42
C ALA A 235 3.80 2.50 -26.89
N VAL A 236 2.53 2.70 -27.27
CA VAL A 236 1.66 1.63 -27.78
C VAL A 236 2.07 1.29 -29.22
N CYS A 237 2.20 0.00 -29.49
CA CYS A 237 2.64 -0.56 -30.78
C CYS A 237 1.59 -1.49 -31.43
N GLY A 238 0.49 -1.78 -30.73
CA GLY A 238 -0.65 -2.50 -31.28
C GLY A 238 -1.70 -2.90 -30.23
N THR A 239 -2.74 -3.59 -30.70
CA THR A 239 -3.80 -4.21 -29.88
C THR A 239 -4.19 -5.58 -30.43
N ALA A 240 -4.85 -6.41 -29.61
CA ALA A 240 -5.62 -7.55 -30.10
C ALA A 240 -6.99 -7.58 -29.43
N VAL A 241 -8.06 -7.60 -30.23
CA VAL A 241 -9.44 -7.73 -29.77
C VAL A 241 -9.88 -9.18 -29.97
N LYS A 242 -10.16 -9.90 -28.88
CA LYS A 242 -10.72 -11.25 -28.89
C LYS A 242 -12.24 -11.14 -28.71
N TRP A 243 -12.95 -11.02 -29.82
CA TRP A 243 -14.40 -10.90 -29.86
C TRP A 243 -15.15 -12.17 -29.46
N GLU A 244 -16.37 -11.96 -28.95
CA GLU A 244 -17.43 -12.96 -28.88
C GLU A 244 -18.13 -13.13 -30.24
N SER A 245 -19.10 -14.04 -30.34
CA SER A 245 -20.07 -14.12 -31.45
C SER A 245 -20.70 -12.76 -31.79
N ALA A 246 -20.93 -11.90 -30.80
CA ALA A 246 -21.45 -10.54 -30.94
C ALA A 246 -20.32 -9.49 -31.12
N TYR A 247 -19.74 -9.43 -32.33
CA TYR A 247 -18.58 -8.58 -32.65
C TYR A 247 -18.93 -7.28 -33.41
N ALA A 248 -17.95 -6.36 -33.48
CA ALA A 248 -18.05 -5.16 -34.31
C ALA A 248 -17.74 -5.43 -35.79
N LYS A 249 -18.69 -5.14 -36.67
CA LYS A 249 -18.43 -5.09 -38.12
C LYS A 249 -17.65 -3.82 -38.51
N SER A 250 -17.89 -2.71 -37.81
CA SER A 250 -17.11 -1.49 -37.93
C SER A 250 -16.65 -1.03 -36.55
N TYR A 251 -15.37 -0.73 -36.40
CA TYR A 251 -14.80 -0.18 -35.16
C TYR A 251 -13.55 0.64 -35.42
N GLN A 252 -13.11 1.34 -34.38
CA GLN A 252 -11.87 2.10 -34.32
C GLN A 252 -11.07 1.67 -33.09
N ILE A 253 -9.75 1.68 -33.19
CA ILE A 253 -8.87 1.77 -32.01
C ILE A 253 -8.38 3.21 -31.93
N GLN A 254 -8.57 3.84 -30.77
CA GLN A 254 -8.25 5.23 -30.52
C GLN A 254 -7.28 5.35 -29.34
N LEU A 255 -6.39 6.33 -29.42
CA LEU A 255 -5.35 6.63 -28.45
C LEU A 255 -5.55 8.01 -27.85
N SER A 256 -5.29 8.14 -26.55
CA SER A 256 -5.31 9.41 -25.82
C SER A 256 -4.28 9.40 -24.70
N THR A 257 -3.69 10.55 -24.39
CA THR A 257 -2.83 10.76 -23.21
C THR A 257 -3.58 11.33 -22.00
N ASP A 258 -4.81 11.82 -22.19
CA ASP A 258 -5.58 12.60 -21.20
C ASP A 258 -7.02 12.09 -20.98
N GLY A 259 -7.48 11.10 -21.75
CA GLY A 259 -8.84 10.53 -21.68
C GLY A 259 -9.91 11.38 -22.37
N ALA A 260 -9.60 12.60 -22.79
CA ALA A 260 -10.53 13.57 -23.36
C ALA A 260 -10.32 13.78 -24.86
N ASN A 261 -9.06 13.91 -25.30
CA ASN A 261 -8.66 14.13 -26.69
C ASN A 261 -8.21 12.81 -27.32
N TRP A 262 -8.89 12.37 -28.38
CA TRP A 262 -8.74 11.04 -28.95
C TRP A 262 -8.29 11.06 -30.41
N THR A 263 -7.19 10.37 -30.71
CA THR A 263 -6.67 10.16 -32.07
C THR A 263 -6.96 8.73 -32.50
N THR A 264 -7.63 8.53 -33.63
CA THR A 264 -7.88 7.19 -34.18
C THR A 264 -6.59 6.63 -34.80
N ALA A 265 -6.05 5.55 -34.22
CA ALA A 265 -4.84 4.86 -34.69
C ALA A 265 -5.12 3.67 -35.61
N TYR A 266 -6.33 3.09 -35.54
CA TYR A 266 -6.82 2.07 -36.47
C TYR A 266 -8.32 2.24 -36.71
N SER A 267 -8.82 1.88 -37.90
CA SER A 267 -10.24 1.78 -38.19
C SER A 267 -10.55 0.71 -39.22
N THR A 268 -11.70 0.04 -39.08
CA THR A 268 -12.23 -0.89 -40.08
C THR A 268 -13.74 -0.73 -40.23
N THR A 269 -14.27 -1.12 -41.39
CA THR A 269 -15.72 -1.24 -41.69
C THR A 269 -16.13 -2.66 -42.09
N THR A 270 -15.17 -3.60 -42.04
CA THR A 270 -15.32 -5.01 -42.43
C THR A 270 -14.60 -5.92 -41.44
N GLY A 271 -14.78 -5.68 -40.13
CA GLY A 271 -14.39 -6.63 -39.10
C GLY A 271 -15.08 -7.99 -39.33
N ALA A 272 -14.36 -9.06 -39.02
CA ALA A 272 -14.75 -10.45 -39.20
C ALA A 272 -15.05 -11.16 -37.86
N GLY A 273 -14.62 -10.59 -36.74
CA GLY A 273 -14.76 -11.19 -35.41
C GLY A 273 -13.67 -12.23 -35.11
N GLY A 274 -13.84 -12.98 -34.02
CA GLY A 274 -12.77 -13.83 -33.48
C GLY A 274 -11.65 -12.99 -32.88
N THR A 275 -10.38 -13.42 -33.02
CA THR A 275 -9.23 -12.61 -32.58
C THR A 275 -8.72 -11.75 -33.73
N GLU A 276 -8.84 -10.43 -33.60
CA GLU A 276 -8.35 -9.45 -34.57
C GLU A 276 -7.21 -8.64 -33.95
N THR A 277 -6.00 -8.75 -34.52
CA THR A 277 -4.80 -8.01 -34.07
C THR A 277 -4.52 -6.82 -34.99
N GLN A 278 -4.16 -5.67 -34.42
CA GLN A 278 -3.79 -4.44 -35.12
C GLN A 278 -2.41 -3.99 -34.68
N SER A 279 -1.57 -3.54 -35.62
CA SER A 279 -0.28 -2.91 -35.33
C SER A 279 -0.30 -1.45 -35.77
N PHE A 280 0.01 -0.54 -34.85
CA PHE A 280 0.06 0.90 -35.07
C PHE A 280 0.99 1.50 -34.00
N ALA A 281 1.68 2.61 -34.31
CA ALA A 281 2.55 3.28 -33.34
C ALA A 281 1.91 4.57 -32.84
N GLY A 282 1.87 4.76 -31.52
CA GLY A 282 1.44 6.02 -30.90
C GLY A 282 1.58 6.03 -29.38
N THR A 283 1.79 7.20 -28.80
CA THR A 283 1.84 7.36 -27.34
C THR A 283 0.42 7.46 -26.78
N ALA A 284 0.09 6.63 -25.80
CA ALA A 284 -1.23 6.61 -25.15
C ALA A 284 -1.10 6.28 -23.66
N ARG A 285 -1.90 6.97 -22.83
CA ARG A 285 -2.29 6.47 -21.51
C ARG A 285 -3.57 5.66 -21.63
N TYR A 286 -4.54 6.13 -22.42
CA TYR A 286 -5.82 5.48 -22.63
C TYR A 286 -5.92 4.92 -24.05
N VAL A 287 -6.37 3.67 -24.16
CA VAL A 287 -6.62 3.00 -25.45
C VAL A 287 -8.09 2.59 -25.50
N ARG A 288 -8.81 2.97 -26.55
CA ARG A 288 -10.26 2.76 -26.69
C ARG A 288 -10.61 2.00 -27.96
N LEU A 289 -11.27 0.87 -27.78
CA LEU A 289 -12.06 0.16 -28.78
C LEU A 289 -13.42 0.86 -28.90
N ASN A 290 -13.67 1.52 -30.02
CA ASN A 290 -14.91 2.22 -30.32
C ASN A 290 -15.67 1.49 -31.44
N GLY A 291 -16.63 0.65 -31.08
CA GLY A 291 -17.52 -0.07 -32.00
C GLY A 291 -18.58 0.86 -32.58
N THR A 292 -18.64 0.98 -33.90
CA THR A 292 -19.49 1.95 -34.62
C THR A 292 -20.61 1.29 -35.43
N VAL A 293 -20.46 0.03 -35.84
CA VAL A 293 -21.53 -0.80 -36.42
C VAL A 293 -21.36 -2.25 -35.99
N ARG A 294 -22.42 -2.87 -35.47
CA ARG A 294 -22.44 -4.30 -35.13
C ARG A 294 -22.41 -5.24 -36.34
N ALA A 295 -21.98 -6.48 -36.09
CA ALA A 295 -22.22 -7.61 -36.99
C ALA A 295 -23.54 -8.37 -36.70
N THR A 296 -24.12 -8.23 -35.50
CA THR A 296 -25.32 -8.98 -35.06
C THR A 296 -26.41 -8.07 -34.47
N GLY A 297 -27.50 -8.65 -33.97
CA GLY A 297 -28.54 -7.92 -33.22
C GLY A 297 -28.24 -7.69 -31.74
N TYR A 298 -27.17 -8.30 -31.20
CA TYR A 298 -26.71 -8.16 -29.81
C TYR A 298 -25.62 -7.09 -29.70
N GLY A 299 -25.40 -6.53 -28.51
CA GLY A 299 -24.33 -5.57 -28.23
C GLY A 299 -22.92 -6.10 -28.53
N TYR A 300 -21.92 -5.24 -28.39
CA TYR A 300 -20.52 -5.63 -28.58
C TYR A 300 -20.05 -6.44 -27.38
N SER A 301 -19.46 -7.62 -27.60
CA SER A 301 -18.90 -8.43 -26.52
C SER A 301 -17.49 -8.92 -26.84
N VAL A 302 -16.62 -8.82 -25.84
CA VAL A 302 -15.16 -8.98 -25.96
C VAL A 302 -14.67 -9.81 -24.78
N TRP A 303 -14.06 -10.96 -25.07
CA TRP A 303 -13.43 -11.82 -24.07
C TRP A 303 -12.08 -11.27 -23.58
N GLU A 304 -11.36 -10.52 -24.43
CA GLU A 304 -10.07 -9.91 -24.07
C GLU A 304 -9.73 -8.77 -25.04
N PHE A 305 -9.20 -7.66 -24.55
CA PHE A 305 -8.77 -6.48 -25.29
C PHE A 305 -7.32 -6.14 -24.93
N GLN A 306 -6.40 -6.82 -25.62
CA GLN A 306 -4.98 -6.71 -25.35
C GLN A 306 -4.42 -5.40 -25.93
N VAL A 307 -3.49 -4.78 -25.20
CA VAL A 307 -2.68 -3.64 -25.67
C VAL A 307 -1.21 -4.04 -25.59
N PHE A 308 -0.43 -3.75 -26.64
CA PHE A 308 0.99 -4.06 -26.71
C PHE A 308 1.83 -2.79 -26.70
N THR A 309 2.95 -2.78 -25.97
CA THR A 309 3.86 -1.63 -25.82
C THR A 309 5.29 -1.96 -26.23
N GLY A 310 6.00 -0.97 -26.79
CA GLY A 310 7.37 -1.13 -27.31
C GLY A 310 8.44 -1.02 -26.23
N SER A 311 9.50 -1.83 -26.32
CA SER A 311 10.61 -1.84 -25.35
C SER A 311 11.61 -0.69 -25.55
N GLY A 312 11.15 0.54 -25.32
CA GLY A 312 12.02 1.66 -24.96
C GLY A 312 12.76 1.34 -23.65
N GLY A 313 14.08 1.50 -23.62
CA GLY A 313 14.92 0.93 -22.56
C GLY A 313 14.65 1.47 -21.16
N SER A 314 14.24 0.59 -20.23
CA SER A 314 14.16 0.86 -18.80
C SER A 314 14.99 -0.14 -17.99
N THR A 315 16.27 0.17 -17.85
CA THR A 315 17.15 -0.34 -16.78
C THR A 315 17.93 0.82 -16.15
N GLY A 316 17.37 2.03 -16.20
CA GLY A 316 17.87 3.24 -15.57
C GLY A 316 16.96 3.65 -14.41
N THR A 317 17.57 4.14 -13.34
CA THR A 317 16.91 4.80 -12.19
C THR A 317 15.95 5.90 -12.68
N PRO A 318 14.76 6.09 -12.07
CA PRO A 318 13.75 7.03 -12.56
C PRO A 318 14.23 8.50 -12.55
N THR A 319 14.81 8.94 -13.68
CA THR A 319 15.49 10.23 -13.83
C THR A 319 14.96 10.98 -15.06
N THR A 320 13.68 11.32 -15.04
CA THR A 320 13.13 12.41 -15.87
C THR A 320 12.01 13.08 -15.08
N PRO A 321 11.95 14.44 -14.98
CA PRO A 321 11.07 15.11 -14.03
C PRO A 321 9.57 14.91 -14.32
N PRO A 322 8.69 15.10 -13.32
CA PRO A 322 7.25 15.12 -13.52
C PRO A 322 6.83 16.21 -14.53
N PRO A 323 5.72 16.01 -15.28
CA PRO A 323 5.15 17.08 -16.08
C PRO A 323 4.66 18.23 -15.17
N SER A 324 5.08 19.46 -15.47
CA SER A 324 4.50 20.73 -14.99
C SER A 324 3.87 20.69 -13.59
N THR A 325 4.68 20.88 -12.53
CA THR A 325 4.29 20.81 -11.10
C THR A 325 3.35 21.92 -10.61
N THR A 326 2.64 22.57 -11.53
CA THR A 326 1.63 23.60 -11.28
C THR A 326 0.23 23.00 -11.47
N PRO A 327 -0.58 22.86 -10.41
CA PRO A 327 -1.98 22.49 -10.52
C PRO A 327 -2.73 23.44 -11.46
N PRO A 328 -3.76 23.00 -12.22
CA PRO A 328 -4.46 23.86 -13.17
C PRO A 328 -5.09 25.07 -12.48
N GLY A 329 -4.57 26.27 -12.74
CA GLY A 329 -5.01 27.52 -12.11
C GLY A 329 -4.21 28.75 -12.53
N ASN A 330 -4.75 29.94 -12.28
CA ASN A 330 -4.12 31.22 -12.58
C ASN A 330 -3.18 31.65 -11.43
N TRP A 331 -2.09 30.92 -11.26
CA TRP A 331 -1.14 31.13 -10.16
C TRP A 331 -0.25 32.36 -10.36
N THR A 332 -0.07 33.14 -9.29
CA THR A 332 0.91 34.21 -9.17
C THR A 332 1.98 33.81 -8.16
N THR A 333 3.23 33.65 -8.59
CA THR A 333 4.34 33.33 -7.68
C THR A 333 4.68 34.53 -6.80
N VAL A 334 4.54 34.37 -5.48
CA VAL A 334 4.78 35.40 -4.46
C VAL A 334 6.14 35.25 -3.77
N PHE A 335 6.80 34.10 -3.92
CA PHE A 335 8.18 33.85 -3.50
C PHE A 335 8.77 32.69 -4.31
N SER A 336 10.07 32.75 -4.60
CA SER A 336 10.83 31.60 -5.07
C SER A 336 12.30 31.75 -4.70
N ASP A 337 12.96 30.62 -4.46
CA ASP A 337 14.41 30.52 -4.34
C ASP A 337 14.90 29.28 -5.10
N ASN A 338 16.10 29.35 -5.68
CA ASN A 338 16.78 28.27 -6.38
C ASN A 338 18.21 28.05 -5.85
N PHE A 339 18.51 28.59 -4.66
CA PHE A 339 19.78 28.42 -3.94
C PHE A 339 21.02 28.67 -4.81
N ALA A 340 20.95 29.67 -5.70
CA ALA A 340 22.06 30.07 -6.54
C ALA A 340 23.21 30.66 -5.70
N GLY A 341 24.32 29.92 -5.60
CA GLY A 341 25.50 30.30 -4.83
C GLY A 341 26.69 29.39 -5.11
N GLY A 342 27.84 29.70 -4.51
CA GLY A 342 29.03 28.85 -4.59
C GLY A 342 28.96 27.67 -3.62
N ALA A 343 29.65 26.57 -3.94
CA ALA A 343 29.76 25.42 -3.05
C ALA A 343 30.31 25.83 -1.67
N GLY A 344 29.61 25.44 -0.60
CA GLY A 344 29.97 25.81 0.78
C GLY A 344 29.53 27.21 1.23
N SER A 345 28.78 27.96 0.41
CA SER A 345 28.20 29.24 0.82
C SER A 345 26.86 29.07 1.56
N ALA A 346 26.50 30.03 2.41
CA ALA A 346 25.22 30.03 3.12
C ALA A 346 24.06 30.43 2.18
N PRO A 347 22.81 29.99 2.44
CA PRO A 347 21.63 30.46 1.71
C PRO A 347 21.42 31.98 1.86
N ASN A 348 20.71 32.58 0.90
CA ASN A 348 20.47 34.02 0.85
C ASN A 348 19.77 34.52 2.14
N SER A 349 20.44 35.37 2.92
CA SER A 349 19.95 35.87 4.22
C SER A 349 18.78 36.87 4.13
N ALA A 350 18.42 37.33 2.92
CA ALA A 350 17.15 38.04 2.71
C ALA A 350 15.95 37.08 2.66
N ASN A 351 16.18 35.81 2.31
CA ASN A 351 15.16 34.77 2.17
C ASN A 351 15.14 33.82 3.37
N TRP A 352 16.31 33.46 3.91
CA TRP A 352 16.47 32.38 4.90
C TRP A 352 17.26 32.78 6.15
N THR A 353 16.76 32.36 7.31
CA THR A 353 17.48 32.36 8.59
C THR A 353 18.03 30.96 8.83
N VAL A 354 19.36 30.82 8.88
CA VAL A 354 19.99 29.57 9.34
C VAL A 354 19.88 29.50 10.86
N ARG A 355 19.35 28.38 11.39
CA ARG A 355 19.21 28.14 12.83
C ARG A 355 20.37 27.31 13.35
N THR A 356 20.76 27.55 14.60
CA THR A 356 21.93 26.91 15.22
C THR A 356 21.72 26.67 16.71
N GLY A 357 22.23 25.56 17.24
CA GLY A 357 22.05 25.17 18.64
C GLY A 357 21.22 23.89 18.78
N THR A 358 20.46 23.79 19.87
CA THR A 358 19.60 22.62 20.19
C THR A 358 18.17 23.04 20.59
N ALA A 359 17.85 24.32 20.39
CA ALA A 359 16.58 24.97 20.75
C ALA A 359 16.54 26.37 20.12
N GLU A 360 15.33 26.91 19.96
CA GLU A 360 15.15 28.36 19.73
C GLU A 360 15.56 29.16 20.99
N PRO A 361 15.94 30.44 20.88
CA PRO A 361 16.28 31.28 22.03
C PRO A 361 15.10 31.43 23.01
N GLY A 362 15.13 30.68 24.12
CA GLY A 362 14.05 30.62 25.11
C GLY A 362 12.94 29.60 24.78
N GLY A 363 13.08 28.83 23.70
CA GLY A 363 12.18 27.73 23.34
C GLY A 363 12.51 26.40 24.05
N SER A 364 11.74 25.37 23.72
CA SER A 364 11.92 24.02 24.26
C SER A 364 13.28 23.42 23.93
N ALA A 365 13.90 22.76 24.91
CA ALA A 365 15.13 21.99 24.71
C ALA A 365 14.93 20.84 23.71
N ASN A 366 16.00 20.45 23.02
CA ASN A 366 16.01 19.40 21.99
C ASN A 366 14.94 19.64 20.93
N TRP A 367 14.81 20.90 20.51
CA TRP A 367 13.78 21.46 19.61
C TRP A 367 12.31 21.13 19.98
N GLY A 368 12.04 20.68 21.21
CA GLY A 368 10.73 20.18 21.66
C GLY A 368 10.40 18.74 21.23
N THR A 369 11.17 18.17 20.30
CA THR A 369 10.95 16.86 19.65
C THR A 369 11.83 15.75 20.21
N GLY A 370 12.85 16.08 21.00
CA GLY A 370 13.86 15.14 21.50
C GLY A 370 15.05 14.95 20.55
N GLU A 371 15.12 15.71 19.45
CA GLU A 371 16.27 15.78 18.54
C GLU A 371 17.60 16.01 19.28
N ILE A 372 18.64 15.22 18.95
CA ILE A 372 19.90 15.17 19.69
C ILE A 372 21.07 15.91 19.02
N GLN A 373 20.90 16.41 17.79
CA GLN A 373 21.97 17.12 17.09
C GLN A 373 22.20 18.53 17.67
N THR A 374 23.39 19.08 17.44
CA THR A 374 23.59 20.54 17.48
C THR A 374 23.59 21.09 16.07
N ASP A 375 22.60 21.91 15.72
CA ASP A 375 22.53 22.51 14.40
C ASP A 375 23.60 23.60 14.21
N THR A 376 24.24 23.65 13.04
CA THR A 376 25.30 24.62 12.73
C THR A 376 25.22 25.14 11.29
N ALA A 377 25.73 26.36 11.07
CA ALA A 377 25.80 26.94 9.73
C ALA A 377 26.74 26.18 8.77
N ALA A 378 27.71 25.40 9.28
CA ALA A 378 28.58 24.58 8.44
C ALA A 378 27.87 23.36 7.85
N ASN A 379 26.73 22.97 8.43
CA ASN A 379 25.90 21.85 7.98
C ASN A 379 24.78 22.30 7.03
N ALA A 380 24.56 23.61 6.84
CA ALA A 380 23.46 24.19 6.06
C ALA A 380 24.00 25.08 4.92
N VAL A 381 24.46 24.45 3.84
CA VAL A 381 25.26 25.11 2.79
C VAL A 381 24.81 24.76 1.37
N ILE A 382 25.01 25.69 0.45
CA ILE A 382 24.77 25.52 -0.99
C ILE A 382 25.81 24.56 -1.59
N ASP A 383 25.38 23.67 -2.48
CA ASP A 383 26.22 22.63 -3.10
C ASP A 383 27.04 23.12 -4.31
N GLY A 384 26.67 24.27 -4.88
CA GLY A 384 27.26 24.86 -6.09
C GLY A 384 26.52 24.55 -7.40
N ASN A 385 25.46 23.74 -7.36
CA ASN A 385 24.64 23.37 -8.51
C ASN A 385 23.20 23.95 -8.45
N GLY A 386 22.86 24.70 -7.40
CA GLY A 386 21.52 25.25 -7.17
C GLY A 386 20.72 24.51 -6.09
N HIS A 387 21.39 23.84 -5.15
CA HIS A 387 20.72 23.14 -4.05
C HIS A 387 21.28 23.56 -2.68
N LEU A 388 20.41 23.70 -1.69
CA LEU A 388 20.78 23.78 -0.28
C LEU A 388 20.86 22.37 0.31
N ASN A 389 21.98 22.03 0.93
CA ASN A 389 22.16 20.79 1.67
C ASN A 389 22.11 21.05 3.18
N LEU A 390 21.20 20.36 3.88
CA LEU A 390 21.22 20.20 5.34
C LEU A 390 21.84 18.83 5.63
N THR A 391 23.09 18.80 6.11
CA THR A 391 23.92 17.58 6.18
C THR A 391 24.15 17.13 7.61
N ALA A 392 23.75 15.90 7.95
CA ALA A 392 23.98 15.32 9.26
C ALA A 392 25.39 14.72 9.38
N VAL A 393 26.17 15.16 10.36
CA VAL A 393 27.56 14.73 10.57
C VAL A 393 27.75 14.24 12.00
N ARG A 394 28.27 13.03 12.15
CA ARG A 394 28.73 12.46 13.42
C ARG A 394 30.24 12.64 13.57
N ASP A 395 30.68 13.19 14.70
CA ASP A 395 32.10 13.35 15.02
C ASP A 395 32.73 12.09 15.68
N GLY A 396 34.05 12.12 15.89
CA GLY A 396 34.80 11.02 16.50
C GLY A 396 34.53 10.78 18.00
N SER A 397 33.82 11.68 18.69
CA SER A 397 33.27 11.44 20.03
C SER A 397 31.87 10.80 19.99
N GLY A 398 31.28 10.73 18.79
CA GLY A 398 29.95 10.18 18.54
C GLY A 398 28.82 11.20 18.58
N LYS A 399 29.11 12.49 18.79
CA LYS A 399 28.13 13.59 18.79
C LYS A 399 27.70 13.91 17.37
N TRP A 400 26.44 14.31 17.20
CA TRP A 400 25.86 14.73 15.92
C TRP A 400 25.74 16.26 15.77
N THR A 401 25.94 16.74 14.55
CA THR A 401 25.53 18.07 14.08
C THR A 401 24.69 17.95 12.82
N SER A 402 23.80 18.92 12.56
CA SER A 402 22.98 18.98 11.34
C SER A 402 22.63 20.41 10.96
N GLY A 403 21.75 20.59 9.96
CA GLY A 403 21.29 21.88 9.48
C GLY A 403 19.78 22.07 9.65
N ARG A 404 19.39 23.30 10.00
CA ARG A 404 18.00 23.77 10.09
C ARG A 404 17.91 25.19 9.51
N VAL A 405 16.91 25.45 8.66
CA VAL A 405 16.64 26.78 8.10
C VAL A 405 15.15 27.14 8.19
N GLU A 406 14.86 28.42 8.42
CA GLU A 406 13.52 28.99 8.33
C GLU A 406 13.48 30.10 7.26
N SER A 407 12.32 30.36 6.64
CA SER A 407 12.14 31.59 5.87
C SER A 407 12.15 32.82 6.79
N VAL A 408 12.72 33.92 6.29
CA VAL A 408 12.62 35.25 6.93
C VAL A 408 11.18 35.74 6.92
N ARG A 409 10.48 35.48 5.81
CA ARG A 409 9.03 35.70 5.65
C ARG A 409 8.20 34.73 6.49
N GLY A 410 7.06 35.22 6.95
CA GLY A 410 6.02 34.46 7.65
C GLY A 410 4.62 34.84 7.17
N ASP A 411 4.51 35.52 6.03
CA ASP A 411 3.29 36.10 5.48
C ASP A 411 2.69 35.27 4.32
N PHE A 412 3.11 34.01 4.18
CA PHE A 412 2.55 33.08 3.20
C PHE A 412 1.17 32.60 3.65
N ALA A 413 0.11 33.30 3.24
CA ALA A 413 -1.27 32.99 3.57
C ALA A 413 -2.10 32.68 2.30
N ALA A 414 -3.09 31.81 2.40
CA ALA A 414 -4.12 31.68 1.38
C ALA A 414 -5.09 32.87 1.46
N PRO A 415 -5.30 33.63 0.37
CA PRO A 415 -6.33 34.66 0.34
C PRO A 415 -7.72 34.03 0.53
N ALA A 416 -8.62 34.67 1.26
CA ALA A 416 -10.02 34.26 1.30
C ALA A 416 -10.62 34.33 -0.11
N GLY A 417 -11.21 33.24 -0.60
CA GLY A 417 -11.62 33.11 -2.01
C GLY A 417 -10.49 32.79 -2.99
N GLY A 418 -9.32 32.41 -2.49
CA GLY A 418 -8.15 32.01 -3.28
C GLY A 418 -7.46 30.77 -2.70
N GLN A 419 -6.27 30.48 -3.22
CA GLN A 419 -5.46 29.32 -2.83
C GLN A 419 -4.02 29.76 -2.57
N LEU A 420 -3.30 28.98 -1.75
CA LEU A 420 -1.85 29.05 -1.55
C LEU A 420 -1.23 27.72 -1.94
N GLN A 421 -0.36 27.70 -2.95
CA GLN A 421 0.54 26.58 -3.21
C GLN A 421 1.89 26.85 -2.56
N ILE A 422 2.34 25.94 -1.72
CA ILE A 422 3.72 25.86 -1.22
C ILE A 422 4.37 24.63 -1.89
N SER A 423 5.58 24.74 -2.42
CA SER A 423 6.24 23.64 -3.12
C SER A 423 7.77 23.68 -3.00
N ALA A 424 8.40 22.51 -2.91
CA ALA A 424 9.85 22.36 -2.91
C ALA A 424 10.31 21.08 -3.64
N GLN A 425 11.44 21.19 -4.35
CA GLN A 425 12.17 20.04 -4.89
C GLN A 425 13.07 19.41 -3.82
N ILE A 426 12.66 18.23 -3.40
CA ILE A 426 13.09 17.30 -2.35
C ILE A 426 13.98 16.11 -2.74
N LYS A 427 15.26 15.99 -2.36
CA LYS A 427 15.90 14.67 -2.22
C LYS A 427 16.21 14.36 -0.76
N GLN A 428 15.68 13.24 -0.27
CA GLN A 428 15.87 12.80 1.11
C GLN A 428 17.26 12.17 1.33
N PRO A 429 17.73 12.04 2.58
CA PRO A 429 19.00 11.38 2.90
C PRO A 429 19.04 9.90 2.46
N GLY A 430 19.85 9.60 1.45
CA GLY A 430 20.24 8.24 1.07
C GLY A 430 21.54 7.82 1.75
N VAL A 431 21.46 6.95 2.76
CA VAL A 431 22.61 6.41 3.51
C VAL A 431 22.42 4.92 3.83
N ALA A 432 23.51 4.20 4.09
CA ALA A 432 23.49 2.74 4.29
C ALA A 432 22.66 2.32 5.51
N ASP A 433 22.83 2.97 6.65
CA ASP A 433 21.86 2.94 7.75
C ASP A 433 21.47 4.37 8.17
N GLY A 434 20.21 4.72 7.95
CA GLY A 434 19.62 6.00 8.33
C GLY A 434 18.82 5.95 9.62
N THR A 435 18.93 4.91 10.44
CA THR A 435 18.19 4.82 11.73
C THR A 435 18.47 6.06 12.59
N GLY A 436 17.42 6.83 12.92
CA GLY A 436 17.50 8.13 13.58
C GLY A 436 17.53 9.37 12.70
N TYR A 437 17.66 9.28 11.37
CA TYR A 437 17.50 10.43 10.48
C TYR A 437 16.05 10.90 10.44
N TRP A 438 15.80 12.21 10.56
CA TRP A 438 14.47 12.84 10.51
C TRP A 438 14.48 14.09 9.60
N PRO A 439 14.48 13.92 8.27
CA PRO A 439 14.23 15.02 7.34
C PRO A 439 12.79 15.55 7.45
N SER A 440 12.61 16.88 7.49
CA SER A 440 11.30 17.51 7.36
C SER A 440 11.30 18.79 6.50
N PHE A 441 10.16 19.05 5.87
CA PHE A 441 9.78 20.29 5.19
C PHE A 441 8.37 20.66 5.63
N ARG A 442 8.24 21.83 6.26
CA ARG A 442 7.04 22.23 6.99
C ARG A 442 6.63 23.66 6.67
N ALA A 443 5.34 23.93 6.73
CA ALA A 443 4.80 25.28 6.87
C ALA A 443 4.19 25.42 8.28
N ILE A 444 4.70 26.38 9.06
CA ILE A 444 4.35 26.59 10.47
C ILE A 444 3.73 27.98 10.62
N GLY A 445 2.65 28.14 11.37
CA GLY A 445 2.01 29.44 11.57
C GLY A 445 2.98 30.47 12.15
N ALA A 446 3.00 31.69 11.59
CA ALA A 446 4.03 32.69 11.94
C ALA A 446 4.02 33.13 13.42
N ASN A 447 2.88 32.96 14.10
CA ASN A 447 2.69 33.28 15.52
C ASN A 447 3.35 32.26 16.48
N ASP A 448 3.80 31.11 15.99
CA ASP A 448 4.57 30.10 16.75
C ASP A 448 5.74 30.71 17.55
N ARG A 449 6.38 31.77 17.02
CA ARG A 449 7.51 32.47 17.65
C ARG A 449 7.22 33.08 19.03
N SER A 450 5.96 33.21 19.45
CA SER A 450 5.57 33.63 20.81
C SER A 450 5.15 32.48 21.74
N GLY A 451 5.24 31.23 21.27
CA GLY A 451 4.46 30.11 21.80
C GLY A 451 3.05 30.13 21.21
N GLY A 452 2.55 28.96 20.82
CA GLY A 452 1.27 28.84 20.11
C GLY A 452 1.00 27.45 19.52
N TRP A 453 2.05 26.66 19.27
CA TRP A 453 1.93 25.26 18.84
C TRP A 453 1.10 24.42 19.83
N PRO A 454 0.21 23.51 19.37
CA PRO A 454 -0.18 23.27 17.97
C PRO A 454 -1.33 24.17 17.50
N GLY A 455 -1.90 24.98 18.39
CA GLY A 455 -3.07 25.84 18.12
C GLY A 455 -2.88 26.84 16.98
N THR A 456 -1.65 27.30 16.72
CA THR A 456 -1.29 28.19 15.59
C THR A 456 -0.97 27.44 14.29
N GLY A 457 -1.22 26.13 14.21
CA GLY A 457 -1.02 25.33 13.01
C GLY A 457 0.44 25.00 12.68
N GLU A 458 0.69 23.73 12.43
CA GLU A 458 1.88 23.24 11.72
C GLU A 458 1.43 22.22 10.68
N THR A 459 2.00 22.32 9.48
CA THR A 459 1.71 21.39 8.40
C THR A 459 3.00 20.82 7.82
N ASP A 460 3.15 19.52 7.98
CA ASP A 460 4.23 18.76 7.39
C ASP A 460 3.90 18.50 5.92
N ILE A 461 4.72 19.05 5.04
CA ILE A 461 4.62 18.87 3.58
C ILE A 461 5.47 17.67 3.15
N LEU A 462 6.56 17.43 3.88
CA LEU A 462 7.26 16.15 3.95
C LEU A 462 7.75 15.94 5.38
N GLU A 463 7.53 14.74 5.90
CA GLU A 463 8.42 14.09 6.86
C GLU A 463 8.82 12.70 6.39
N ASN A 464 9.94 12.22 6.91
CA ASN A 464 10.30 10.81 6.91
C ASN A 464 11.22 10.55 8.12
N VAL A 465 11.34 9.28 8.53
CA VAL A 465 12.22 8.88 9.64
C VAL A 465 13.00 7.60 9.32
N ASN A 466 14.11 7.39 10.03
CA ASN A 466 14.92 6.16 10.00
C ASN A 466 15.50 5.78 8.63
N GLY A 467 15.61 6.73 7.69
CA GLY A 467 16.16 6.51 6.36
C GLY A 467 15.37 5.49 5.52
N ARG A 468 14.04 5.46 5.70
CA ARG A 468 13.10 4.66 4.90
C ARG A 468 12.86 5.31 3.53
N SER A 469 12.49 4.55 2.49
CA SER A 469 12.02 5.14 1.21
C SER A 469 10.52 5.45 1.31
N GLN A 470 10.17 6.32 2.26
CA GLN A 470 8.80 6.62 2.69
C GLN A 470 8.63 8.15 2.88
N THR A 471 7.39 8.61 3.01
CA THR A 471 7.09 9.97 3.49
C THR A 471 5.68 10.04 4.11
N SER A 472 5.51 10.92 5.09
CA SER A 472 4.23 11.35 5.64
C SER A 472 3.98 12.83 5.37
N ALA A 473 2.70 13.21 5.31
CA ALA A 473 2.22 14.58 5.39
C ALA A 473 1.20 14.67 6.53
N THR A 474 1.19 15.77 7.28
CA THR A 474 0.44 15.88 8.54
C THR A 474 -0.09 17.30 8.76
N LEU A 475 -1.27 17.44 9.38
CA LEU A 475 -1.72 18.69 10.03
C LEU A 475 -1.68 18.51 11.55
N HIS A 476 -0.95 19.41 12.21
CA HIS A 476 -0.99 19.61 13.66
C HIS A 476 -1.85 20.83 13.98
N CYS A 477 -2.78 20.70 14.94
CA CYS A 477 -3.75 21.72 15.27
C CYS A 477 -4.34 21.61 16.70
N GLY A 478 -4.90 22.72 17.19
CA GLY A 478 -5.77 22.71 18.37
C GLY A 478 -5.03 22.67 19.71
N THR A 479 -4.83 21.48 20.30
CA THR A 479 -4.34 21.34 21.68
C THR A 479 -3.61 20.02 21.90
N ALA A 480 -2.41 20.08 22.50
CA ALA A 480 -1.64 18.90 22.86
C ALA A 480 -1.67 18.62 24.37
N PRO A 481 -1.74 17.33 24.80
CA PRO A 481 -2.05 16.15 24.00
C PRO A 481 -3.55 16.06 23.62
N GLY A 482 -3.87 15.30 22.57
CA GLY A 482 -5.22 15.06 22.10
C GLY A 482 -5.76 16.17 21.19
N GLY A 483 -6.90 16.75 21.54
CA GLY A 483 -7.59 17.72 20.68
C GLY A 483 -8.04 17.15 19.33
N ASN A 484 -8.54 18.02 18.46
CA ASN A 484 -9.17 17.61 17.20
C ASN A 484 -8.16 17.05 16.16
N CYS A 485 -6.86 17.34 16.31
CA CYS A 485 -5.79 16.75 15.50
C CYS A 485 -5.07 15.54 16.14
N ASN A 486 -5.53 15.00 17.28
CA ASN A 486 -4.93 13.83 17.94
C ASN A 486 -3.41 13.97 18.25
N GLU A 487 -3.07 15.08 18.90
CA GLU A 487 -1.70 15.47 19.23
C GLU A 487 -1.06 14.53 20.26
N TYR A 488 0.21 14.14 20.13
CA TYR A 488 1.25 14.72 19.27
C TYR A 488 1.40 14.03 17.89
N ASN A 489 0.39 13.28 17.41
CA ASN A 489 0.49 12.53 16.15
C ASN A 489 0.04 13.33 14.92
N GLY A 490 -0.89 14.28 15.10
CA GLY A 490 -1.49 15.06 14.03
C GLY A 490 -2.45 14.25 13.13
N MET A 491 -3.17 14.95 12.25
CA MET A 491 -3.95 14.33 11.17
C MET A 491 -3.04 13.97 10.00
N THR A 492 -2.53 12.73 10.00
CA THR A 492 -1.46 12.29 9.11
C THR A 492 -1.91 11.35 7.99
N SER A 493 -1.22 11.43 6.85
CA SER A 493 -1.32 10.48 5.72
C SER A 493 -0.83 9.07 6.06
N GLY A 494 -0.24 8.89 7.25
CA GLY A 494 0.60 7.75 7.56
C GLY A 494 1.95 7.83 6.84
N LEU A 495 2.96 7.16 7.41
CA LEU A 495 4.28 7.03 6.80
C LEU A 495 4.21 5.97 5.67
N ALA A 496 3.84 6.39 4.47
CA ALA A 496 3.61 5.49 3.33
C ALA A 496 4.77 5.54 2.31
N SER A 497 4.79 4.60 1.35
CA SER A 497 5.89 4.45 0.39
C SER A 497 6.16 5.72 -0.45
N CYS A 498 7.44 5.90 -0.76
CA CYS A 498 7.99 7.01 -1.55
C CYS A 498 9.16 6.45 -2.38
N PRO A 499 8.91 5.71 -3.49
CA PRO A 499 9.95 5.10 -4.29
C PRO A 499 10.81 6.15 -4.99
N GLY A 500 12.14 6.03 -4.93
CA GLY A 500 13.09 6.99 -5.52
C GLY A 500 13.45 8.18 -4.62
N CYS A 501 12.66 8.44 -3.57
CA CYS A 501 12.77 9.67 -2.76
C CYS A 501 14.10 9.88 -2.03
N GLN A 502 14.95 8.84 -1.93
CA GLN A 502 16.31 8.89 -1.37
C GLN A 502 17.44 8.91 -2.45
N SER A 503 17.13 8.59 -3.70
CA SER A 503 18.09 8.62 -4.83
C SER A 503 17.99 9.91 -5.64
N ASP A 504 16.76 10.39 -5.86
CA ASP A 504 16.42 11.41 -6.85
C ASP A 504 15.62 12.57 -6.25
N TYR A 505 15.39 13.63 -7.03
CA TYR A 505 14.59 14.79 -6.61
C TYR A 505 13.13 14.59 -6.95
N HIS A 506 12.27 14.66 -5.92
CA HIS A 506 10.82 14.65 -6.04
C HIS A 506 10.23 16.00 -5.63
N THR A 507 9.07 16.37 -6.15
CA THR A 507 8.42 17.64 -5.83
C THR A 507 7.35 17.45 -4.77
N TYR A 508 7.58 18.01 -3.60
CA TYR A 508 6.65 17.97 -2.47
C TYR A 508 5.88 19.29 -2.45
N SER A 509 4.55 19.22 -2.51
CA SER A 509 3.70 20.41 -2.54
C SER A 509 2.51 20.29 -1.60
N GLN A 510 2.00 21.44 -1.19
CA GLN A 510 0.75 21.61 -0.47
C GLN A 510 -0.08 22.68 -1.17
N ILE A 511 -1.39 22.50 -1.21
CA ILE A 511 -2.36 23.54 -1.56
C ILE A 511 -3.27 23.77 -0.36
N ILE A 512 -3.28 24.97 0.19
CA ILE A 512 -4.34 25.46 1.08
C ILE A 512 -5.39 26.14 0.20
N ASP A 513 -6.65 25.71 0.28
CA ASP A 513 -7.71 26.08 -0.65
C ASP A 513 -8.93 26.68 0.07
N ARG A 514 -9.11 27.98 -0.14
CA ARG A 514 -10.16 28.82 0.43
C ARG A 514 -11.18 29.28 -0.62
N THR A 515 -11.29 28.55 -1.73
CA THR A 515 -12.26 28.81 -2.81
C THR A 515 -13.60 28.10 -2.60
N VAL A 516 -13.64 27.17 -1.64
CA VAL A 516 -14.79 26.33 -1.26
C VAL A 516 -15.26 26.66 0.16
N SER A 517 -16.54 26.41 0.46
CA SER A 517 -17.13 26.70 1.78
C SER A 517 -16.58 25.84 2.91
N ASP A 518 -16.30 24.56 2.64
CA ASP A 518 -15.56 23.67 3.53
C ASP A 518 -14.09 23.72 3.07
N GLU A 519 -13.30 24.59 3.71
CA GLU A 519 -11.93 24.85 3.31
C GLU A 519 -11.06 23.59 3.45
N GLN A 520 -10.00 23.47 2.64
CA GLN A 520 -9.23 22.23 2.59
C GLN A 520 -7.73 22.45 2.34
N ILE A 521 -6.93 21.53 2.88
CA ILE A 521 -5.50 21.40 2.60
C ILE A 521 -5.33 20.07 1.87
N ARG A 522 -4.63 20.11 0.73
CA ARG A 522 -4.29 18.92 -0.08
C ARG A 522 -2.77 18.86 -0.29
N TRP A 523 -2.18 17.69 -0.10
CA TRP A 523 -0.74 17.47 -0.25
C TRP A 523 -0.43 16.61 -1.47
N TYR A 524 0.69 16.87 -2.12
CA TYR A 524 1.07 16.26 -3.40
C TYR A 524 2.53 15.81 -3.41
N LEU A 525 2.76 14.63 -3.98
CA LEU A 525 4.06 14.12 -4.39
C LEU A 525 4.08 14.07 -5.92
N ASP A 526 5.00 14.79 -6.54
CA ASP A 526 5.17 14.85 -8.01
C ASP A 526 3.88 15.22 -8.78
N GLY A 527 3.05 16.06 -8.16
CA GLY A 527 1.76 16.51 -8.69
C GLY A 527 0.60 15.53 -8.51
N ARG A 528 0.83 14.34 -7.94
CA ARG A 528 -0.22 13.39 -7.55
C ARG A 528 -0.59 13.60 -6.08
N GLN A 529 -1.87 13.56 -5.73
CA GLN A 529 -2.30 13.77 -4.34
C GLN A 529 -1.83 12.62 -3.45
N ILE A 530 -1.49 12.93 -2.19
CA ILE A 530 -1.05 11.97 -1.18
C ILE A 530 -1.70 12.17 0.19
N TRP A 531 -2.38 13.29 0.43
CA TRP A 531 -3.17 13.53 1.65
C TRP A 531 -4.18 14.67 1.46
N GLN A 532 -5.22 14.68 2.30
CA GLN A 532 -6.21 15.75 2.40
C GLN A 532 -6.76 15.89 3.82
N VAL A 533 -6.99 17.13 4.26
CA VAL A 533 -7.75 17.47 5.48
C VAL A 533 -8.64 18.68 5.18
N ASN A 534 -9.90 18.62 5.61
CA ASN A 534 -10.88 19.70 5.46
C ASN A 534 -11.22 20.36 6.82
N GLU A 535 -11.70 21.61 6.80
CA GLU A 535 -12.21 22.35 7.97
C GLU A 535 -13.27 21.53 8.73
N SER A 536 -14.15 20.85 8.00
CA SER A 536 -15.19 19.96 8.54
C SER A 536 -14.69 18.80 9.39
N GLN A 537 -13.41 18.42 9.30
CA GLN A 537 -12.79 17.32 10.05
C GLN A 537 -12.08 17.77 11.34
N VAL A 538 -11.88 19.07 11.54
CA VAL A 538 -11.25 19.63 12.76
C VAL A 538 -12.13 20.65 13.50
N GLY A 539 -13.20 21.12 12.88
CA GLY A 539 -14.09 22.15 13.44
C GLY A 539 -13.62 23.57 13.11
N THR A 540 -14.57 24.45 12.79
CA THR A 540 -14.36 25.79 12.21
C THR A 540 -13.37 26.65 13.01
N ALA A 541 -13.57 26.72 14.33
CA ALA A 541 -12.71 27.51 15.22
C ALA A 541 -11.28 26.99 15.34
N THR A 542 -11.07 25.66 15.19
CA THR A 542 -9.73 25.05 15.21
C THR A 542 -9.02 25.25 13.88
N TRP A 543 -9.74 25.15 12.76
CA TRP A 543 -9.21 25.46 11.44
C TRP A 543 -8.74 26.92 11.35
N GLN A 544 -9.62 27.86 11.71
CA GLN A 544 -9.32 29.29 11.64
C GLN A 544 -8.13 29.70 12.54
N ALA A 545 -7.94 29.02 13.69
CA ALA A 545 -6.78 29.23 14.55
C ALA A 545 -5.45 28.75 13.92
N ALA A 546 -5.50 27.74 13.04
CA ALA A 546 -4.35 27.05 12.49
C ALA A 546 -4.05 27.34 10.99
N VAL A 547 -4.99 27.94 10.26
CA VAL A 547 -4.95 28.10 8.78
C VAL A 547 -5.18 29.53 8.32
N ASP A 548 -5.95 30.36 9.04
CA ASP A 548 -6.38 31.70 8.60
C ASP A 548 -5.32 32.81 8.78
N HIS A 549 -4.05 32.47 8.63
CA HIS A 549 -2.92 33.37 8.84
C HIS A 549 -1.74 33.07 7.91
N GLY A 550 -0.67 33.85 8.04
CA GLY A 550 0.59 33.60 7.35
C GLY A 550 1.38 32.44 7.97
N PHE A 551 2.08 31.70 7.12
CA PHE A 551 3.02 30.64 7.49
C PHE A 551 4.47 31.07 7.22
N LYS A 552 5.40 30.60 8.05
CA LYS A 552 6.84 30.49 7.75
C LYS A 552 7.12 29.10 7.16
N LEU A 553 8.10 29.00 6.26
CA LEU A 553 8.63 27.72 5.80
C LEU A 553 9.78 27.28 6.71
N LEU A 554 9.90 25.99 7.00
CA LEU A 554 11.00 25.39 7.74
C LEU A 554 11.50 24.14 7.01
N PHE A 555 12.82 23.99 6.92
CA PHE A 555 13.49 22.74 6.54
C PHE A 555 14.45 22.32 7.65
N ASN A 556 14.44 21.04 8.00
CA ASN A 556 15.27 20.48 9.07
C ASN A 556 15.79 19.11 8.65
N LEU A 557 16.98 18.74 9.13
CA LEU A 557 17.40 17.35 9.20
C LEU A 557 17.71 16.98 10.64
N GLY A 558 16.68 16.57 11.38
CA GLY A 558 16.79 16.10 12.75
C GLY A 558 17.54 14.77 12.84
N ILE A 559 18.14 14.52 14.00
CA ILE A 559 18.78 13.25 14.35
C ILE A 559 18.30 12.81 15.73
N GLY A 560 17.70 11.62 15.80
CA GLY A 560 17.03 11.12 17.01
C GLY A 560 15.70 11.83 17.29
N GLY A 561 15.06 11.48 18.40
CA GLY A 561 13.82 12.11 18.86
C GLY A 561 12.60 11.18 18.79
N SER A 562 11.45 11.69 19.23
CA SER A 562 10.26 10.88 19.53
C SER A 562 9.73 10.08 18.33
N PHE A 563 9.67 10.67 17.13
CA PHE A 563 9.11 10.02 15.96
C PHE A 563 10.04 8.94 15.37
N PRO A 564 11.37 9.18 15.16
CA PRO A 564 12.32 8.11 14.83
C PRO A 564 12.33 6.97 15.84
N ASP A 565 12.35 7.26 17.14
CA ASP A 565 12.40 6.24 18.20
C ASP A 565 11.14 5.37 18.21
N SER A 566 9.96 6.01 18.09
CA SER A 566 8.67 5.32 17.98
C SER A 566 8.61 4.39 16.77
N VAL A 567 9.07 4.84 15.60
CA VAL A 567 9.00 4.07 14.33
C VAL A 567 10.03 2.92 14.23
N CYS A 568 11.06 2.89 15.08
CA CYS A 568 11.95 1.72 15.20
C CYS A 568 11.68 0.86 16.44
N GLY A 569 10.87 1.33 17.41
CA GLY A 569 10.73 0.68 18.73
C GLY A 569 12.03 0.67 19.54
N CYS A 570 12.87 1.69 19.36
CA CYS A 570 14.28 1.69 19.79
C CYS A 570 14.76 3.12 20.09
N THR A 571 15.91 3.29 20.73
CA THR A 571 16.54 4.62 20.89
C THR A 571 17.44 4.91 19.69
N THR A 572 17.27 6.06 19.06
CA THR A 572 17.99 6.47 17.86
C THR A 572 18.78 7.79 18.07
N PRO A 573 19.82 8.05 17.26
CA PRO A 573 20.49 7.16 16.32
C PRO A 573 21.26 6.04 17.01
N THR A 574 21.51 4.93 16.29
CA THR A 574 22.30 3.81 16.81
C THR A 574 23.80 4.03 16.57
N ALA A 575 24.63 3.12 17.11
CA ALA A 575 26.07 3.11 16.80
C ALA A 575 26.38 2.73 15.33
N ALA A 576 25.44 2.12 14.61
CA ALA A 576 25.56 1.75 13.20
C ALA A 576 25.09 2.86 12.23
N THR A 577 24.35 3.86 12.72
CA THR A 577 23.82 4.96 11.92
C THR A 577 24.94 5.68 11.17
N THR A 578 24.80 5.71 9.84
CA THR A 578 25.80 6.22 8.90
C THR A 578 25.86 7.75 8.93
N SER A 579 27.05 8.33 9.07
CA SER A 579 27.28 9.78 9.01
C SER A 579 27.32 10.30 7.57
N GLY A 580 26.94 11.56 7.34
CA GLY A 580 27.13 12.28 6.07
C GLY A 580 25.93 12.31 5.14
N GLY A 581 24.76 11.82 5.55
CA GLY A 581 23.52 11.96 4.78
C GLY A 581 23.02 13.41 4.77
N ALA A 582 22.52 13.87 3.63
CA ALA A 582 22.00 15.23 3.48
C ALA A 582 20.54 15.22 3.01
N LEU A 583 19.72 16.10 3.59
CA LEU A 583 18.48 16.56 2.99
C LEU A 583 18.86 17.65 1.99
N SER A 584 18.52 17.44 0.71
CA SER A 584 18.99 18.26 -0.40
C SER A 584 17.79 18.94 -1.04
N ILE A 585 17.72 20.27 -0.97
CA ILE A 585 16.58 21.09 -1.40
C ILE A 585 16.99 21.88 -2.65
N GLY A 586 16.29 21.65 -3.76
CA GLY A 586 16.38 22.43 -4.99
C GLY A 586 15.42 23.62 -4.99
N THR A 587 14.70 23.83 -6.10
CA THR A 587 13.78 24.98 -6.24
C THR A 587 12.68 24.96 -5.18
N VAL A 588 12.47 26.09 -4.50
CA VAL A 588 11.31 26.37 -3.65
C VAL A 588 10.45 27.43 -4.33
N THR A 589 9.12 27.24 -4.29
CA THR A 589 8.14 28.23 -4.76
C THR A 589 6.99 28.36 -3.78
N VAL A 590 6.47 29.59 -3.67
CA VAL A 590 5.15 29.87 -3.07
C VAL A 590 4.36 30.71 -4.06
N SER A 591 3.15 30.26 -4.38
CA SER A 591 2.26 30.93 -5.34
C SER A 591 0.85 31.03 -4.79
N THR A 592 0.09 32.05 -5.19
CA THR A 592 -1.31 32.22 -4.81
C THR A 592 -2.23 32.38 -6.01
N THR A 593 -3.52 32.08 -5.82
CA THR A 593 -4.62 32.51 -6.70
C THR A 593 -5.47 33.56 -5.98
N SER A 594 -6.39 34.21 -6.72
CA SER A 594 -7.38 35.12 -6.14
C SER A 594 -8.75 34.94 -6.80
N GLY A 595 -9.80 35.24 -6.04
CA GLY A 595 -11.19 35.03 -6.43
C GLY A 595 -12.15 35.69 -5.43
N ALA A 596 -13.43 35.33 -5.52
CA ALA A 596 -14.44 35.77 -4.55
C ALA A 596 -14.53 34.75 -3.42
N ALA A 597 -14.57 35.22 -2.16
CA ALA A 597 -14.75 34.35 -1.01
C ALA A 597 -16.13 33.64 -1.06
N PRO A 598 -16.19 32.32 -0.82
CA PRO A 598 -17.45 31.61 -0.64
C PRO A 598 -18.11 32.03 0.69
N ALA A 599 -19.33 31.55 0.93
CA ALA A 599 -19.88 31.60 2.29
C ALA A 599 -19.05 30.66 3.19
N PRO A 600 -18.56 31.09 4.38
CA PRO A 600 -17.81 30.23 5.28
C PRO A 600 -18.62 29.02 5.75
N LEU A 601 -17.93 27.95 6.14
CA LEU A 601 -18.55 26.87 6.91
C LEU A 601 -19.09 27.44 8.23
N ALA A 602 -20.25 26.96 8.63
CA ALA A 602 -20.88 27.33 9.89
C ALA A 602 -21.35 26.08 10.63
N ASP A 603 -21.25 26.12 11.95
CA ASP A 603 -21.84 25.12 12.84
C ASP A 603 -23.34 25.37 12.98
N PRO A 604 -24.19 24.32 13.03
CA PRO A 604 -25.62 24.49 13.24
C PRO A 604 -25.89 25.11 14.63
N PRO A 605 -26.93 25.94 14.78
CA PRO A 605 -27.25 26.53 16.08
C PRO A 605 -27.58 25.44 17.10
N ALA A 606 -27.13 25.63 18.34
CA ALA A 606 -27.38 24.70 19.44
C ALA A 606 -28.87 24.37 19.56
N ALA A 607 -29.19 23.07 19.56
CA ALA A 607 -30.57 22.61 19.67
C ALA A 607 -31.15 22.99 21.04
N THR A 608 -32.45 23.32 21.07
CA THR A 608 -33.15 23.74 22.30
C THR A 608 -34.44 22.96 22.49
N GLY A 609 -34.77 22.67 23.77
CA GLY A 609 -35.94 21.90 24.16
C GLY A 609 -35.66 20.40 24.28
N ARG A 610 -36.27 19.77 25.28
CA ARG A 610 -36.15 18.33 25.56
C ARG A 610 -36.58 17.47 24.37
N SER A 611 -35.87 16.38 24.14
CA SER A 611 -36.34 15.27 23.30
C SER A 611 -37.44 14.47 24.01
N THR A 612 -38.50 14.13 23.29
CA THR A 612 -39.52 13.18 23.75
C THR A 612 -39.48 11.96 22.86
N VAL A 613 -38.97 10.85 23.40
CA VAL A 613 -38.77 9.60 22.66
C VAL A 613 -39.70 8.53 23.21
N LYS A 614 -40.38 7.80 22.33
CA LYS A 614 -41.35 6.77 22.74
C LYS A 614 -41.27 5.55 21.81
N VAL A 615 -41.34 4.36 22.41
CA VAL A 615 -41.72 3.14 21.70
C VAL A 615 -43.24 3.11 21.61
N THR A 616 -43.78 2.95 20.40
CA THR A 616 -45.23 3.09 20.12
C THR A 616 -45.72 2.01 19.16
N GLY A 617 -46.98 1.58 19.29
CA GLY A 617 -47.57 0.55 18.42
C GLY A 617 -48.01 -0.69 19.18
N SER A 618 -47.86 -1.85 18.54
CA SER A 618 -48.22 -3.16 19.08
C SER A 618 -47.48 -4.27 18.34
N GLN A 619 -47.70 -5.55 18.72
CA GLN A 619 -47.02 -6.72 18.16
C GLN A 619 -46.93 -6.71 16.63
N GLY A 620 -45.70 -6.67 16.10
CA GLY A 620 -45.43 -6.64 14.64
C GLY A 620 -45.64 -5.29 13.95
N ASN A 621 -45.95 -4.23 14.69
CA ASN A 621 -46.16 -2.86 14.18
C ASN A 621 -45.66 -1.81 15.19
N TRP A 622 -44.50 -2.08 15.82
CA TRP A 622 -43.80 -1.15 16.70
C TRP A 622 -43.02 -0.10 15.91
N LYS A 623 -42.91 1.11 16.48
CA LYS A 623 -42.17 2.26 15.95
C LYS A 623 -41.54 3.05 17.09
N LEU A 624 -40.27 3.41 16.94
CA LEU A 624 -39.65 4.46 17.73
C LEU A 624 -40.10 5.82 17.16
N THR A 625 -40.43 6.77 18.03
CA THR A 625 -40.69 8.16 17.61
C THR A 625 -39.83 9.12 18.42
N VAL A 626 -39.31 10.16 17.78
CA VAL A 626 -38.58 11.28 18.41
C VAL A 626 -39.39 12.55 18.13
N ASN A 627 -39.78 13.25 19.19
CA ASN A 627 -40.67 14.43 19.14
C ASN A 627 -41.96 14.17 18.34
N GLY A 628 -42.50 12.95 18.47
CA GLY A 628 -43.69 12.47 17.74
C GLY A 628 -43.46 12.07 16.28
N GLN A 629 -42.27 12.29 15.71
CA GLN A 629 -41.94 11.89 14.34
C GLN A 629 -41.37 10.46 14.30
N PRO A 630 -41.73 9.63 13.30
CA PRO A 630 -41.15 8.29 13.14
C PRO A 630 -39.62 8.33 13.02
N TYR A 631 -38.95 7.44 13.74
CA TYR A 631 -37.49 7.38 13.80
C TYR A 631 -37.03 5.94 13.59
N GLN A 632 -36.19 5.71 12.58
CA GLN A 632 -35.45 4.45 12.42
C GLN A 632 -34.02 4.69 12.90
N LEU A 633 -33.54 3.87 13.83
CA LEU A 633 -32.21 4.00 14.40
C LEU A 633 -31.16 3.58 13.35
N LYS A 634 -30.44 4.58 12.81
CA LYS A 634 -29.34 4.44 11.85
C LYS A 634 -28.08 4.94 12.53
N GLY A 635 -27.39 4.07 13.25
CA GLY A 635 -26.37 4.50 14.19
C GLY A 635 -24.99 3.88 14.00
N VAL A 636 -24.04 4.42 14.76
CA VAL A 636 -22.74 3.80 15.04
C VAL A 636 -22.47 3.81 16.54
N THR A 637 -21.66 2.88 17.04
CA THR A 637 -21.03 3.08 18.36
C THR A 637 -19.91 4.12 18.26
N TRP A 638 -19.60 4.78 19.37
CA TRP A 638 -18.74 5.95 19.42
C TRP A 638 -17.44 5.68 20.19
N GLY A 639 -16.29 5.75 19.49
CA GLY A 639 -14.95 5.66 20.07
C GLY A 639 -14.28 6.99 20.48
N PRO A 640 -14.35 8.10 19.70
CA PRO A 640 -13.56 9.31 19.96
C PRO A 640 -13.79 9.96 21.33
N ALA A 641 -12.87 10.85 21.71
CA ALA A 641 -13.03 11.64 22.92
C ALA A 641 -14.32 12.48 22.86
N GLN A 642 -15.12 12.45 23.93
CA GLN A 642 -16.40 13.18 23.98
C GLN A 642 -16.25 14.68 23.68
N ALA A 643 -15.10 15.26 24.03
CA ALA A 643 -14.77 16.66 23.81
C ALA A 643 -14.46 17.05 22.35
N THR A 644 -14.09 16.09 21.48
CA THR A 644 -13.80 16.34 20.04
C THR A 644 -15.02 16.14 19.15
N ALA A 645 -16.23 16.01 19.74
CA ALA A 645 -17.40 15.48 19.05
C ALA A 645 -17.83 16.24 17.78
N ASP A 646 -17.78 17.58 17.77
CA ASP A 646 -18.18 18.41 16.61
C ASP A 646 -17.39 18.07 15.34
N ALA A 647 -16.07 17.83 15.48
CA ALA A 647 -15.16 17.48 14.39
C ALA A 647 -15.52 16.17 13.66
N HIS A 648 -16.44 15.37 14.21
CA HIS A 648 -16.94 14.13 13.62
C HIS A 648 -18.42 14.22 13.20
N MET A 649 -19.20 15.19 13.69
CA MET A 649 -20.65 15.24 13.42
C MET A 649 -20.99 15.49 11.96
N ARG A 650 -20.19 16.30 11.26
CA ARG A 650 -20.34 16.53 9.82
C ARG A 650 -20.16 15.25 9.01
N ASP A 651 -19.17 14.44 9.38
CA ASP A 651 -18.86 13.19 8.70
C ASP A 651 -19.93 12.10 8.97
N LEU A 652 -20.33 11.93 10.23
CA LEU A 652 -21.48 11.08 10.59
C LEU A 652 -22.76 11.50 9.85
N LYS A 653 -23.01 12.81 9.73
CA LYS A 653 -24.16 13.32 8.99
C LYS A 653 -24.05 12.99 7.49
N ALA A 654 -22.87 13.05 6.91
CA ALA A 654 -22.61 12.64 5.53
C ALA A 654 -22.77 11.13 5.32
N MET A 655 -22.45 10.29 6.32
CA MET A 655 -22.80 8.86 6.32
C MET A 655 -24.32 8.62 6.42
N GLY A 656 -25.15 9.63 6.72
CA GLY A 656 -26.58 9.45 6.97
C GLY A 656 -26.88 8.84 8.34
N VAL A 657 -25.89 8.82 9.25
CA VAL A 657 -26.07 8.44 10.66
C VAL A 657 -27.01 9.45 11.33
N ASN A 658 -27.94 8.93 12.13
CA ASN A 658 -28.79 9.72 13.01
C ASN A 658 -28.56 9.43 14.50
N THR A 659 -27.88 8.33 14.85
CA THR A 659 -27.67 7.91 16.24
C THR A 659 -26.21 7.58 16.55
N VAL A 660 -25.74 7.93 17.73
CA VAL A 660 -24.49 7.39 18.31
C VAL A 660 -24.80 6.62 19.59
N ARG A 661 -24.02 5.58 19.92
CA ARG A 661 -24.11 4.86 21.20
C ARG A 661 -22.81 4.96 21.98
N THR A 662 -22.91 5.25 23.28
CA THR A 662 -21.82 5.14 24.25
C THR A 662 -22.12 4.00 25.23
N TRP A 663 -21.08 3.44 25.84
CA TRP A 663 -21.22 2.46 26.94
C TRP A 663 -21.28 3.13 28.34
N GLY A 664 -21.06 4.44 28.42
CA GLY A 664 -21.04 5.21 29.66
C GLY A 664 -21.60 6.61 29.49
N THR A 665 -22.10 7.18 30.59
CA THR A 665 -22.69 8.52 30.67
C THR A 665 -22.24 9.19 31.97
N ASP A 666 -21.56 10.33 31.87
CA ASP A 666 -21.07 11.13 32.99
C ASP A 666 -20.98 12.63 32.63
N ALA A 667 -20.34 13.46 33.47
CA ALA A 667 -20.17 14.89 33.23
C ALA A 667 -19.50 15.23 31.87
N GLY A 668 -18.62 14.35 31.39
CA GLY A 668 -17.92 14.46 30.12
C GLY A 668 -18.78 14.13 28.90
N SER A 669 -19.98 13.56 29.06
CA SER A 669 -20.89 13.26 27.95
C SER A 669 -21.55 14.50 27.33
N LYS A 670 -21.52 15.65 28.01
CA LYS A 670 -22.23 16.87 27.54
C LYS A 670 -21.81 17.33 26.13
N PRO A 671 -20.52 17.42 25.75
CA PRO A 671 -20.15 17.94 24.43
C PRO A 671 -20.58 17.03 23.27
N LEU A 672 -20.61 15.70 23.48
CA LEU A 672 -21.20 14.76 22.52
C LEU A 672 -22.72 14.98 22.40
N LEU A 673 -23.42 15.10 23.54
CA LEU A 673 -24.86 15.37 23.59
C LEU A 673 -25.24 16.72 22.97
N ASP A 674 -24.41 17.76 23.12
CA ASP A 674 -24.56 19.07 22.49
C ASP A 674 -24.38 18.98 20.96
N SER A 675 -23.23 18.45 20.54
CA SER A 675 -22.85 18.36 19.13
C SER A 675 -23.84 17.47 18.37
N ALA A 676 -24.13 16.27 18.86
CA ALA A 676 -25.10 15.37 18.24
C ALA A 676 -26.47 16.07 18.09
N ALA A 677 -26.96 16.75 19.13
CA ALA A 677 -28.24 17.43 19.07
C ALA A 677 -28.28 18.54 17.99
N ALA A 678 -27.21 19.33 17.86
CA ALA A 678 -27.11 20.44 16.90
C ALA A 678 -27.16 19.96 15.43
N TYR A 679 -26.49 18.85 15.10
CA TYR A 679 -26.59 18.22 13.76
C TYR A 679 -27.85 17.35 13.59
N GLY A 680 -28.73 17.29 14.58
CA GLY A 680 -29.97 16.50 14.54
C GLY A 680 -29.75 14.98 14.69
N LEU A 681 -28.61 14.58 15.27
CA LEU A 681 -28.33 13.23 15.75
C LEU A 681 -28.86 13.06 17.19
N ARG A 682 -28.88 11.83 17.70
CA ARG A 682 -29.23 11.49 19.10
C ARG A 682 -28.27 10.46 19.69
N VAL A 683 -28.22 10.36 21.01
CA VAL A 683 -27.30 9.50 21.77
C VAL A 683 -28.06 8.42 22.53
N VAL A 684 -27.71 7.15 22.31
CA VAL A 684 -28.01 6.05 23.24
C VAL A 684 -27.01 6.18 24.39
N ASN A 685 -27.50 6.63 25.54
CA ASN A 685 -26.71 6.90 26.73
C ASN A 685 -26.53 5.62 27.53
N GLY A 686 -25.35 4.99 27.43
CA GLY A 686 -25.03 3.77 28.16
C GLY A 686 -24.68 3.99 29.63
N PHE A 687 -24.92 2.98 30.44
CA PHE A 687 -24.48 2.89 31.83
C PHE A 687 -23.74 1.57 32.06
N TRP A 688 -22.40 1.64 32.09
CA TRP A 688 -21.56 0.47 32.32
C TRP A 688 -21.86 -0.18 33.68
N LEU A 689 -22.11 -1.49 33.65
CA LEU A 689 -22.28 -2.33 34.82
C LEU A 689 -21.17 -3.40 34.84
N ASN A 690 -20.65 -3.69 36.01
CA ASN A 690 -19.49 -4.56 36.18
C ASN A 690 -19.88 -6.02 36.00
N GLN A 691 -19.45 -6.58 34.86
CA GLN A 691 -19.60 -7.98 34.49
C GLN A 691 -19.25 -8.98 35.63
N GLY A 692 -18.21 -8.67 36.42
CA GLY A 692 -17.75 -9.50 37.54
C GLY A 692 -18.25 -9.11 38.93
N ALA A 693 -19.35 -8.36 39.06
CA ALA A 693 -19.93 -8.02 40.36
C ALA A 693 -20.89 -9.10 40.89
N ASP A 694 -20.96 -9.20 42.23
CA ASP A 694 -21.90 -10.07 42.95
C ASP A 694 -23.27 -9.37 43.03
N TYR A 695 -24.14 -9.65 42.07
CA TYR A 695 -25.48 -9.07 41.96
C TYR A 695 -26.46 -9.70 42.95
N VAL A 696 -26.14 -10.84 43.58
CA VAL A 696 -26.91 -11.38 44.71
C VAL A 696 -26.66 -10.54 45.96
N ASN A 697 -25.41 -10.45 46.42
CA ASN A 697 -25.01 -10.00 47.76
C ASN A 697 -24.49 -8.56 47.82
N ASP A 698 -23.84 -8.01 46.77
CA ASP A 698 -23.21 -6.68 46.84
C ASP A 698 -24.24 -5.53 46.71
N THR A 699 -24.91 -5.29 47.83
CA THR A 699 -25.83 -4.17 48.03
C THR A 699 -25.13 -2.81 47.98
N ALA A 700 -23.83 -2.71 48.25
CA ALA A 700 -23.10 -1.44 48.20
C ALA A 700 -22.80 -1.04 46.75
N TYR A 701 -22.34 -1.98 45.93
CA TYR A 701 -22.18 -1.80 44.49
C TYR A 701 -23.52 -1.46 43.81
N LYS A 702 -24.58 -2.25 44.08
CA LYS A 702 -25.93 -2.01 43.52
C LYS A 702 -26.51 -0.65 43.92
N THR A 703 -26.30 -0.20 45.15
CA THR A 703 -26.78 1.12 45.62
C THR A 703 -26.00 2.26 44.96
N SER A 704 -24.67 2.21 44.98
CA SER A 704 -23.82 3.28 44.46
C SER A 704 -23.94 3.46 42.94
N THR A 705 -24.07 2.37 42.19
CA THR A 705 -24.34 2.45 40.74
C THR A 705 -25.75 2.94 40.44
N LEU A 706 -26.77 2.52 41.19
CA LEU A 706 -28.14 3.02 41.03
C LEU A 706 -28.22 4.53 41.26
N ASP A 707 -27.57 5.04 42.32
CA ASP A 707 -27.54 6.49 42.62
C ASP A 707 -26.75 7.29 41.55
N SER A 708 -25.65 6.75 41.02
CA SER A 708 -24.92 7.34 39.90
C SER A 708 -25.79 7.43 38.63
N ILE A 709 -26.49 6.35 38.28
CA ILE A 709 -27.42 6.32 37.13
C ILE A 709 -28.53 7.36 37.33
N LYS A 710 -29.16 7.41 38.51
CA LYS A 710 -30.19 8.41 38.85
C LYS A 710 -29.68 9.84 38.74
N GLN A 711 -28.43 10.12 39.12
CA GLN A 711 -27.80 11.44 38.95
C GLN A 711 -27.70 11.84 37.48
N TRP A 712 -27.15 10.97 36.63
CA TRP A 712 -26.92 11.32 35.21
C TRP A 712 -28.20 11.34 34.38
N VAL A 713 -29.17 10.47 34.66
CA VAL A 713 -30.52 10.59 34.08
C VAL A 713 -31.17 11.91 34.51
N THR A 714 -31.09 12.29 35.80
CA THR A 714 -31.60 13.60 36.25
C THR A 714 -30.92 14.78 35.55
N THR A 715 -29.64 14.63 35.17
CA THR A 715 -28.84 15.66 34.50
C THR A 715 -29.18 15.80 33.01
N TYR A 716 -29.40 14.70 32.29
CA TYR A 716 -29.48 14.70 30.81
C TYR A 716 -30.87 14.32 30.23
N LYS A 717 -31.88 14.00 31.07
CA LYS A 717 -33.27 13.73 30.60
C LYS A 717 -33.93 14.86 29.83
N ASP A 718 -33.56 16.11 30.12
CA ASP A 718 -34.12 17.30 29.47
C ASP A 718 -33.24 17.75 28.28
N HIS A 719 -32.18 17.00 27.94
CA HIS A 719 -31.24 17.34 26.88
C HIS A 719 -31.80 17.00 25.49
N PRO A 720 -31.71 17.89 24.47
CA PRO A 720 -32.18 17.61 23.11
C PRO A 720 -31.48 16.45 22.41
N GLY A 721 -30.34 16.00 22.93
CA GLY A 721 -29.50 14.94 22.35
C GLY A 721 -29.87 13.53 22.79
N THR A 722 -30.63 13.34 23.87
CA THR A 722 -30.90 12.01 24.45
C THR A 722 -31.84 11.20 23.53
N LEU A 723 -31.52 9.93 23.27
CA LEU A 723 -32.41 8.99 22.58
C LEU A 723 -33.10 8.04 23.54
N MET A 724 -32.32 7.35 24.36
CA MET A 724 -32.73 6.30 25.29
C MET A 724 -31.59 5.97 26.25
N TRP A 725 -31.90 5.22 27.30
CA TRP A 725 -30.96 4.77 28.32
C TRP A 725 -30.66 3.26 28.13
N ASP A 726 -29.39 2.87 28.10
CA ASP A 726 -28.94 1.48 27.92
C ASP A 726 -28.20 0.99 29.17
N VAL A 727 -28.81 0.08 29.91
CA VAL A 727 -28.37 -0.32 31.26
C VAL A 727 -27.56 -1.61 31.20
N GLY A 728 -26.23 -1.49 31.35
CA GLY A 728 -25.29 -2.61 31.30
C GLY A 728 -24.97 -3.12 29.89
N ASN A 729 -23.90 -3.92 29.79
CA ASN A 729 -23.39 -4.49 28.54
C ASN A 729 -22.80 -5.89 28.79
N GLU A 730 -23.43 -6.93 28.25
CA GLU A 730 -22.90 -8.31 28.17
C GLU A 730 -22.69 -9.05 29.51
N VAL A 731 -23.31 -8.58 30.59
CA VAL A 731 -23.17 -9.14 31.94
C VAL A 731 -23.75 -10.56 32.08
N ILE A 732 -24.83 -10.89 31.35
CA ILE A 732 -25.44 -12.23 31.37
C ILE A 732 -24.60 -13.23 30.56
N LEU A 733 -24.01 -12.81 29.44
CA LEU A 733 -23.08 -13.67 28.71
C LEU A 733 -21.82 -13.95 29.55
N THR A 734 -21.16 -12.95 30.14
CA THR A 734 -19.86 -13.18 30.82
C THR A 734 -19.98 -13.82 32.20
N THR A 735 -21.17 -14.03 32.76
CA THR A 735 -21.35 -14.48 34.16
C THR A 735 -20.60 -15.79 34.49
N GLN A 736 -20.45 -16.71 33.53
CA GLN A 736 -19.70 -17.98 33.76
C GLN A 736 -18.18 -17.84 33.66
N ASP A 737 -17.67 -16.70 33.18
CA ASP A 737 -16.23 -16.45 33.00
C ASP A 737 -15.59 -15.85 34.26
N HIS A 738 -16.36 -15.79 35.35
CA HIS A 738 -15.99 -15.29 36.66
C HIS A 738 -15.98 -16.42 37.69
N ALA A 739 -15.80 -16.13 38.99
CA ALA A 739 -15.58 -17.15 40.03
C ALA A 739 -16.81 -18.05 40.37
N TYR A 740 -17.88 -17.97 39.58
CA TYR A 740 -19.15 -18.66 39.77
C TYR A 740 -19.20 -19.98 39.00
N ASN A 741 -19.93 -20.97 39.50
CA ASN A 741 -20.16 -22.22 38.76
C ASN A 741 -21.55 -22.80 39.03
N GLY A 742 -22.04 -23.62 38.10
CA GLY A 742 -23.31 -24.33 38.21
C GLY A 742 -24.48 -23.41 38.56
N ALA A 743 -25.18 -23.73 39.66
CA ALA A 743 -26.36 -22.98 40.10
C ALA A 743 -26.08 -21.52 40.49
N THR A 744 -24.84 -21.16 40.86
CA THR A 744 -24.51 -19.78 41.24
C THR A 744 -24.48 -18.84 40.03
N VAL A 745 -24.01 -19.30 38.86
CA VAL A 745 -24.07 -18.52 37.61
C VAL A 745 -25.52 -18.13 37.29
N GLU A 746 -26.45 -19.06 37.46
CA GLU A 746 -27.87 -18.82 37.22
C GLU A 746 -28.49 -17.86 38.26
N GLN A 747 -28.06 -17.96 39.52
CA GLN A 747 -28.47 -17.02 40.58
C GLN A 747 -28.00 -15.59 40.28
N GLU A 748 -26.75 -15.41 39.85
CA GLU A 748 -26.21 -14.09 39.48
C GLU A 748 -26.92 -13.51 38.26
N ARG A 749 -27.17 -14.28 37.19
CA ARG A 749 -27.93 -13.81 36.01
C ARG A 749 -29.33 -13.34 36.37
N VAL A 750 -30.04 -14.11 37.21
CA VAL A 750 -31.37 -13.74 37.70
C VAL A 750 -31.31 -12.50 38.60
N ALA A 751 -30.32 -12.39 39.48
CA ALA A 751 -30.14 -11.24 40.36
C ALA A 751 -29.76 -9.97 39.59
N TYR A 752 -28.93 -10.09 38.56
CA TYR A 752 -28.62 -9.01 37.61
C TYR A 752 -29.88 -8.54 36.88
N ALA A 753 -30.66 -9.44 36.27
CA ALA A 753 -31.90 -9.07 35.58
C ALA A 753 -32.93 -8.39 36.51
N GLN A 754 -33.00 -8.81 37.78
CA GLN A 754 -33.81 -8.16 38.82
C GLN A 754 -33.24 -6.81 39.28
N TYR A 755 -31.92 -6.61 39.19
CA TYR A 755 -31.29 -5.31 39.46
C TYR A 755 -31.51 -4.33 38.30
N VAL A 756 -31.39 -4.77 37.05
CA VAL A 756 -31.76 -3.98 35.87
C VAL A 756 -33.21 -3.51 35.97
N GLU A 757 -34.15 -4.34 36.45
CA GLU A 757 -35.55 -3.93 36.65
C GLU A 757 -35.69 -2.78 37.68
N GLN A 758 -34.94 -2.83 38.77
CA GLN A 758 -34.91 -1.74 39.77
C GLN A 758 -34.33 -0.45 39.18
N VAL A 759 -33.31 -0.55 38.33
CA VAL A 759 -32.74 0.58 37.61
C VAL A 759 -33.76 1.15 36.62
N VAL A 760 -34.39 0.33 35.78
CA VAL A 760 -35.40 0.76 34.79
C VAL A 760 -36.55 1.51 35.46
N GLN A 761 -37.12 0.96 36.55
CA GLN A 761 -38.18 1.61 37.31
C GLN A 761 -37.73 2.98 37.89
N ALA A 762 -36.49 3.07 38.37
CA ALA A 762 -35.93 4.32 38.88
C ALA A 762 -35.68 5.36 37.78
N ILE A 763 -35.28 4.93 36.58
CA ILE A 763 -35.12 5.80 35.41
C ILE A 763 -36.49 6.34 34.97
N HIS A 764 -37.50 5.48 34.77
CA HIS A 764 -38.86 5.91 34.39
C HIS A 764 -39.49 6.88 35.40
N ALA A 765 -39.20 6.73 36.69
CA ALA A 765 -39.67 7.65 37.73
C ALA A 765 -39.01 9.06 37.67
N ILE A 766 -37.85 9.18 37.03
CA ILE A 766 -37.10 10.44 36.87
C ILE A 766 -37.35 11.05 35.48
N ASP A 767 -37.44 10.20 34.46
CA ASP A 767 -37.57 10.52 33.03
C ASP A 767 -38.55 9.55 32.35
N PRO A 768 -39.85 9.90 32.26
CA PRO A 768 -40.83 9.09 31.55
C PRO A 768 -40.79 9.28 30.02
N ASP A 769 -39.86 10.08 29.48
CA ASP A 769 -39.86 10.52 28.08
C ASP A 769 -38.67 10.02 27.24
N HIS A 770 -37.91 9.08 27.77
CA HIS A 770 -36.93 8.30 26.99
C HIS A 770 -37.07 6.81 27.31
N PRO A 771 -37.02 5.92 26.30
CA PRO A 771 -37.03 4.48 26.52
C PRO A 771 -35.84 4.00 27.35
N VAL A 772 -36.01 2.86 28.01
CA VAL A 772 -34.92 2.14 28.69
C VAL A 772 -34.75 0.75 28.08
N THR A 773 -33.51 0.38 27.80
CA THR A 773 -33.10 -0.95 27.33
C THR A 773 -31.91 -1.47 28.14
N SER A 774 -31.46 -2.68 27.83
CA SER A 774 -30.30 -3.32 28.45
C SER A 774 -29.65 -4.27 27.45
N THR A 775 -28.35 -4.10 27.22
CA THR A 775 -27.60 -4.79 26.17
C THR A 775 -26.90 -6.04 26.68
N ASP A 776 -26.97 -7.12 25.90
CA ASP A 776 -26.18 -8.33 26.10
C ASP A 776 -25.79 -8.96 24.76
N ALA A 777 -24.89 -9.94 24.79
CA ALA A 777 -24.36 -10.56 23.56
C ALA A 777 -25.19 -11.77 23.15
N TYR A 778 -25.57 -11.80 21.87
CA TYR A 778 -26.60 -12.69 21.34
C TYR A 778 -27.95 -12.55 22.09
N THR A 779 -28.93 -13.37 21.72
CA THR A 779 -30.32 -13.25 22.21
C THR A 779 -30.58 -13.93 23.56
N GLY A 780 -29.55 -14.49 24.20
CA GLY A 780 -29.67 -15.33 25.41
C GLY A 780 -30.28 -14.60 26.62
N ALA A 781 -29.87 -13.34 26.85
CA ALA A 781 -30.34 -12.50 27.95
C ALA A 781 -31.85 -12.21 27.91
N TRP A 782 -32.47 -12.27 26.73
CA TRP A 782 -33.87 -11.90 26.55
C TRP A 782 -34.82 -12.82 27.34
N THR A 783 -34.44 -14.07 27.61
CA THR A 783 -35.23 -15.00 28.42
C THR A 783 -35.37 -14.49 29.86
N TYR A 784 -34.25 -14.07 30.48
CA TYR A 784 -34.20 -13.45 31.79
C TYR A 784 -34.99 -12.13 31.80
N TYR A 785 -34.76 -11.24 30.82
CA TYR A 785 -35.46 -9.95 30.75
C TYR A 785 -36.97 -10.09 30.56
N LYS A 786 -37.43 -11.11 29.82
CA LYS A 786 -38.87 -11.43 29.64
C LYS A 786 -39.55 -11.86 30.95
N GLN A 787 -38.82 -12.44 31.90
CA GLN A 787 -39.35 -12.95 33.16
C GLN A 787 -39.12 -12.02 34.36
N TYR A 788 -37.94 -11.38 34.43
CA TYR A 788 -37.47 -10.63 35.59
C TYR A 788 -37.33 -9.13 35.34
N THR A 789 -37.38 -8.68 34.09
CA THR A 789 -37.21 -7.25 33.70
C THR A 789 -38.40 -6.72 32.86
N PRO A 790 -39.65 -6.88 33.34
CA PRO A 790 -40.85 -6.53 32.59
C PRO A 790 -40.98 -5.04 32.25
N SER A 791 -40.28 -4.12 32.92
CA SER A 791 -40.40 -2.67 32.65
C SER A 791 -39.61 -2.15 31.45
N LEU A 792 -38.64 -2.89 30.90
CA LEU A 792 -37.86 -2.42 29.71
C LEU A 792 -38.80 -2.02 28.55
N ASP A 793 -38.55 -0.92 27.84
CA ASP A 793 -39.37 -0.49 26.70
C ASP A 793 -39.10 -1.33 25.43
N LEU A 794 -37.86 -1.80 25.28
CA LEU A 794 -37.37 -2.59 24.17
C LEU A 794 -36.20 -3.50 24.61
N LEU A 795 -35.95 -4.55 23.83
CA LEU A 795 -34.79 -5.42 23.99
C LEU A 795 -33.60 -4.86 23.18
N ALA A 796 -32.37 -5.11 23.64
CA ALA A 796 -31.15 -4.81 22.90
C ALA A 796 -30.28 -6.07 22.78
N VAL A 797 -29.34 -6.09 21.82
CA VAL A 797 -28.46 -7.23 21.56
C VAL A 797 -27.23 -6.80 20.77
N ASN A 798 -26.05 -7.24 21.20
CA ASN A 798 -24.82 -7.21 20.41
C ASN A 798 -24.78 -8.47 19.53
N SER A 799 -24.61 -8.31 18.21
CA SER A 799 -24.55 -9.44 17.28
C SER A 799 -23.77 -9.11 16.02
N TYR A 800 -22.82 -9.99 15.68
CA TYR A 800 -21.82 -9.79 14.65
C TYR A 800 -22.07 -10.74 13.46
N GLY A 801 -21.39 -11.89 13.36
CA GLY A 801 -21.62 -12.88 12.30
C GLY A 801 -23.02 -13.53 12.32
N ALA A 802 -23.74 -13.45 13.44
CA ALA A 802 -25.04 -14.10 13.66
C ALA A 802 -26.30 -13.21 13.49
N VAL A 803 -26.18 -11.95 13.05
CA VAL A 803 -27.26 -10.93 13.06
C VAL A 803 -28.61 -11.40 12.50
N CYS A 804 -28.60 -12.17 11.40
CA CYS A 804 -29.81 -12.63 10.74
C CYS A 804 -30.63 -13.62 11.61
N ASN A 805 -30.02 -14.26 12.60
CA ASN A 805 -30.69 -15.18 13.53
C ASN A 805 -31.57 -14.43 14.54
N VAL A 806 -31.22 -13.20 14.91
CA VAL A 806 -31.93 -12.38 15.92
C VAL A 806 -33.43 -12.26 15.62
N LYS A 807 -33.80 -12.17 14.33
CA LYS A 807 -35.18 -12.19 13.87
C LYS A 807 -35.91 -13.49 14.19
N GLN A 808 -35.26 -14.63 13.97
CA GLN A 808 -35.86 -15.94 14.24
C GLN A 808 -35.90 -16.25 15.74
N ASP A 809 -34.88 -15.86 16.49
CA ASP A 809 -34.86 -15.98 17.96
C ASP A 809 -35.99 -15.17 18.60
N TRP A 810 -36.25 -13.96 18.09
CA TRP A 810 -37.37 -13.13 18.54
C TRP A 810 -38.73 -13.83 18.35
N ILE A 811 -38.92 -14.48 17.20
CA ILE A 811 -40.13 -15.27 16.88
C ILE A 811 -40.21 -16.51 17.78
N SER A 812 -39.13 -17.30 17.86
CA SER A 812 -39.06 -18.59 18.57
C SER A 812 -39.25 -18.43 20.07
N GLY A 813 -38.65 -17.41 20.69
CA GLY A 813 -38.83 -17.09 22.11
C GLY A 813 -40.17 -16.43 22.44
N GLY A 814 -40.97 -16.06 21.43
CA GLY A 814 -42.29 -15.46 21.58
C GLY A 814 -42.25 -14.16 22.38
N TYR A 815 -41.37 -13.23 22.00
CA TYR A 815 -41.23 -11.94 22.67
C TYR A 815 -42.30 -10.94 22.19
N THR A 816 -42.66 -10.00 23.07
CA THR A 816 -43.75 -9.04 22.84
C THR A 816 -43.31 -7.57 22.77
N LYS A 817 -42.02 -7.32 22.99
CA LYS A 817 -41.35 -6.03 22.88
C LYS A 817 -40.57 -5.96 21.55
N PRO A 818 -40.41 -4.77 20.94
CA PRO A 818 -39.48 -4.60 19.83
C PRO A 818 -38.03 -4.70 20.29
N TYR A 819 -37.08 -4.66 19.34
CA TYR A 819 -35.65 -4.65 19.65
C TYR A 819 -34.83 -3.68 18.78
N ILE A 820 -33.62 -3.37 19.26
CA ILE A 820 -32.52 -2.80 18.47
C ILE A 820 -31.32 -3.76 18.51
N VAL A 821 -30.40 -3.63 17.55
CA VAL A 821 -29.09 -4.29 17.63
C VAL A 821 -28.06 -3.23 17.99
N THR A 822 -27.41 -3.37 19.14
CA THR A 822 -26.64 -2.30 19.80
C THR A 822 -25.16 -2.29 19.40
N GLU A 823 -24.63 -3.41 18.94
CA GLU A 823 -23.36 -3.53 18.21
C GLU A 823 -23.55 -4.52 17.06
N SER A 824 -23.06 -4.18 15.87
CA SER A 824 -23.19 -5.01 14.68
C SER A 824 -22.19 -4.67 13.59
N GLY A 825 -21.77 -5.67 12.81
CA GLY A 825 -20.79 -5.49 11.74
C GLY A 825 -20.47 -6.80 11.04
N ASP A 826 -19.21 -6.99 10.67
CA ASP A 826 -18.69 -8.29 10.22
C ASP A 826 -18.38 -9.22 11.43
N ALA A 827 -18.07 -10.49 11.16
CA ALA A 827 -17.80 -11.51 12.15
C ALA A 827 -16.63 -11.15 13.09
N GLY A 828 -16.82 -11.39 14.39
CA GLY A 828 -15.80 -11.19 15.42
C GLY A 828 -14.67 -12.22 15.35
N GLU A 829 -13.56 -11.94 16.03
CA GLU A 829 -12.40 -12.85 16.11
C GLU A 829 -12.77 -14.26 16.62
N TRP A 830 -13.78 -14.34 17.49
CA TRP A 830 -14.30 -15.57 18.07
C TRP A 830 -15.30 -16.33 17.18
N GLU A 831 -15.75 -15.75 16.06
CA GLU A 831 -16.70 -16.37 15.12
C GLU A 831 -16.03 -16.94 13.86
N VAL A 832 -14.81 -16.49 13.54
CA VAL A 832 -14.09 -16.87 12.31
C VAL A 832 -13.18 -18.10 12.50
N PRO A 833 -13.02 -18.96 11.50
CA PRO A 833 -12.14 -20.12 11.59
C PRO A 833 -10.66 -19.72 11.66
N GLY A 834 -9.85 -20.54 12.34
CA GLY A 834 -8.40 -20.44 12.31
C GLY A 834 -7.82 -20.73 10.92
N ASP A 835 -6.79 -19.97 10.55
CA ASP A 835 -6.05 -20.16 9.30
C ASP A 835 -5.04 -21.32 9.37
N ALA A 836 -4.20 -21.45 8.33
CA ALA A 836 -3.17 -22.50 8.25
C ALA A 836 -2.09 -22.46 9.35
N ASN A 837 -1.95 -21.34 10.08
CA ASN A 837 -1.09 -21.23 11.26
C ASN A 837 -1.85 -21.46 12.58
N GLY A 838 -3.18 -21.60 12.53
CA GLY A 838 -4.04 -21.85 13.70
C GLY A 838 -4.54 -20.59 14.40
N VAL A 839 -4.49 -19.43 13.75
CA VAL A 839 -4.98 -18.15 14.32
C VAL A 839 -6.20 -17.64 13.55
N PRO A 840 -7.16 -16.95 14.20
CA PRO A 840 -8.40 -16.46 13.56
C PRO A 840 -8.17 -15.73 12.23
N THR A 841 -8.83 -16.19 11.16
CA THR A 841 -8.74 -15.59 9.83
C THR A 841 -9.49 -14.26 9.80
N GLN A 842 -8.78 -13.13 9.75
CA GLN A 842 -9.42 -11.83 9.65
C GLN A 842 -10.13 -11.70 8.29
N PRO A 843 -11.40 -11.26 8.25
CA PRO A 843 -12.10 -11.01 6.99
C PRO A 843 -11.39 -9.96 6.14
N THR A 844 -11.39 -10.18 4.83
CA THR A 844 -10.93 -9.19 3.85
C THR A 844 -11.77 -7.92 3.90
N ASP A 845 -11.23 -6.77 3.50
CA ASP A 845 -12.00 -5.50 3.50
C ASP A 845 -13.24 -5.57 2.58
N THR A 846 -13.20 -6.42 1.55
CA THR A 846 -14.35 -6.76 0.71
C THR A 846 -15.41 -7.57 1.46
N GLN A 847 -15.01 -8.56 2.26
CA GLN A 847 -15.93 -9.33 3.11
C GLN A 847 -16.56 -8.43 4.18
N LYS A 848 -15.79 -7.58 4.85
CA LYS A 848 -16.32 -6.61 5.82
C LYS A 848 -17.43 -5.76 5.23
N ARG A 849 -17.16 -5.09 4.10
CA ARG A 849 -18.11 -4.26 3.34
C ARG A 849 -19.44 -4.98 3.10
N ASP A 850 -19.37 -6.25 2.73
CA ASP A 850 -20.55 -7.07 2.46
C ASP A 850 -21.22 -7.57 3.75
N GLY A 851 -20.46 -7.80 4.82
CA GLY A 851 -20.92 -8.09 6.18
C GLY A 851 -21.80 -6.99 6.75
N TYR A 852 -21.32 -5.74 6.85
CA TYR A 852 -22.13 -4.59 7.30
C TYR A 852 -23.41 -4.41 6.46
N THR A 853 -23.31 -4.62 5.14
CA THR A 853 -24.46 -4.55 4.22
C THR A 853 -25.48 -5.66 4.53
N SER A 854 -25.00 -6.89 4.77
CA SER A 854 -25.84 -8.05 5.13
C SER A 854 -26.53 -7.86 6.48
N ALA A 855 -25.78 -7.45 7.50
CA ALA A 855 -26.27 -7.16 8.85
C ALA A 855 -27.41 -6.13 8.80
N TRP A 856 -27.20 -4.98 8.15
CA TRP A 856 -28.23 -3.95 8.02
C TRP A 856 -29.48 -4.46 7.28
N ASN A 857 -29.32 -5.23 6.20
CA ASN A 857 -30.46 -5.81 5.48
C ASN A 857 -31.28 -6.77 6.36
N CYS A 858 -30.62 -7.59 7.20
CA CYS A 858 -31.31 -8.47 8.15
C CYS A 858 -32.02 -7.70 9.27
N ILE A 859 -31.43 -6.59 9.75
CA ILE A 859 -32.01 -5.68 10.76
C ILE A 859 -33.25 -4.97 10.18
N ALA A 860 -33.08 -4.23 9.07
CA ALA A 860 -34.16 -3.49 8.42
C ALA A 860 -35.28 -4.40 7.88
N GLY A 861 -34.94 -5.64 7.52
CA GLY A 861 -35.85 -6.69 7.09
C GLY A 861 -36.76 -7.26 8.19
N HIS A 862 -36.69 -6.78 9.43
CA HIS A 862 -37.66 -7.09 10.49
C HIS A 862 -38.58 -5.90 10.82
N THR A 863 -39.17 -5.32 9.77
CA THR A 863 -40.07 -4.16 9.82
C THR A 863 -41.18 -4.33 10.87
N GLY A 864 -41.37 -3.32 11.72
CA GLY A 864 -42.39 -3.34 12.78
C GLY A 864 -41.99 -4.10 14.05
N VAL A 865 -40.76 -4.61 14.13
CA VAL A 865 -40.21 -5.28 15.32
C VAL A 865 -38.79 -4.80 15.63
N SER A 866 -37.89 -4.80 14.64
CA SER A 866 -36.61 -4.11 14.78
C SER A 866 -36.81 -2.61 14.55
N LEU A 867 -36.25 -1.79 15.43
CA LEU A 867 -36.32 -0.33 15.37
C LEU A 867 -35.07 0.29 14.72
N GLY A 868 -34.07 -0.53 14.39
CA GLY A 868 -32.79 -0.13 13.82
C GLY A 868 -31.60 -0.66 14.63
N ALA A 869 -30.40 -0.10 14.40
CA ALA A 869 -29.17 -0.58 15.00
C ALA A 869 -28.02 0.44 15.00
N THR A 870 -27.03 0.20 15.86
CA THR A 870 -25.73 0.88 15.88
C THR A 870 -24.64 -0.06 15.36
N MET A 871 -23.99 0.33 14.26
CA MET A 871 -22.87 -0.41 13.68
C MET A 871 -21.60 -0.18 14.51
N PHE A 872 -20.89 -1.26 14.83
CA PHE A 872 -19.64 -1.24 15.56
C PHE A 872 -18.49 -1.24 14.54
N ASN A 873 -17.59 -0.25 14.47
CA ASN A 873 -17.43 0.91 15.36
C ASN A 873 -16.98 2.19 14.62
N TYR A 874 -17.46 3.36 15.04
CA TYR A 874 -16.85 4.64 14.66
C TYR A 874 -15.79 5.00 15.72
N GLY A 875 -14.62 4.37 15.62
CA GLY A 875 -13.46 4.57 16.48
C GLY A 875 -12.19 4.82 15.67
N THR A 876 -11.23 5.53 16.26
CA THR A 876 -10.01 6.01 15.58
C THR A 876 -8.76 5.21 15.95
N GLU A 877 -8.90 4.13 16.72
CA GLU A 877 -7.81 3.24 17.12
C GLU A 877 -7.19 2.58 15.88
N ASN A 878 -5.85 2.48 15.85
CA ASN A 878 -5.09 1.87 14.76
C ASN A 878 -4.24 0.70 15.29
N ASP A 879 -4.94 -0.33 15.78
CA ASP A 879 -4.35 -1.55 16.33
C ASP A 879 -5.08 -2.80 15.78
N PHE A 880 -4.79 -3.97 16.34
CA PHE A 880 -5.45 -5.23 15.98
C PHE A 880 -6.99 -5.15 16.05
N GLY A 881 -7.55 -4.53 17.11
CA GLY A 881 -8.99 -4.36 17.24
C GLY A 881 -9.53 -3.31 16.27
N GLY A 882 -8.85 -2.17 16.19
CA GLY A 882 -9.22 -1.08 15.29
C GLY A 882 -9.28 -1.51 13.82
N THR A 883 -8.29 -2.24 13.31
CA THR A 883 -8.31 -2.74 11.92
C THR A 883 -9.34 -3.83 11.65
N TRP A 884 -9.86 -4.49 12.68
CA TRP A 884 -10.94 -5.48 12.53
C TRP A 884 -12.32 -4.80 12.52
N PHE A 885 -12.53 -3.85 13.44
CA PHE A 885 -13.87 -3.35 13.77
C PHE A 885 -14.13 -1.87 13.45
N ASN A 886 -13.11 -1.02 13.38
CA ASN A 886 -13.35 0.40 13.12
C ASN A 886 -13.68 0.65 11.64
N LEU A 887 -14.65 1.54 11.41
CA LEU A 887 -14.95 2.09 10.09
C LEU A 887 -13.90 3.13 9.63
N ILE A 888 -13.20 3.75 10.60
CA ILE A 888 -12.18 4.79 10.40
C ILE A 888 -10.88 4.55 11.23
N PRO A 889 -10.23 3.37 11.17
CA PRO A 889 -9.02 3.11 11.94
C PRO A 889 -7.91 4.13 11.63
N GLY A 890 -7.31 4.72 12.68
CA GLY A 890 -6.35 5.82 12.54
C GLY A 890 -6.94 7.14 11.98
N GLY A 891 -8.25 7.20 11.73
CA GLY A 891 -8.93 8.28 11.01
C GLY A 891 -9.14 8.00 9.51
N TRP A 892 -8.61 6.90 8.96
CA TRP A 892 -8.71 6.57 7.53
C TRP A 892 -9.91 5.67 7.23
N LYS A 893 -10.71 6.02 6.21
CA LYS A 893 -11.98 5.34 5.90
C LYS A 893 -11.76 4.00 5.18
N GLN A 894 -12.28 2.91 5.75
CA GLN A 894 -12.31 1.57 5.11
C GLN A 894 -13.53 1.38 4.18
N PRO A 895 -13.55 0.36 3.30
CA PRO A 895 -14.72 0.06 2.45
C PRO A 895 -16.03 -0.17 3.23
N ALA A 896 -15.93 -0.62 4.49
CA ALA A 896 -17.05 -0.73 5.43
C ALA A 896 -17.75 0.61 5.72
N TYR A 897 -17.01 1.72 5.81
CA TYR A 897 -17.57 3.07 5.99
C TYR A 897 -18.58 3.40 4.88
N TYR A 898 -18.19 3.15 3.63
CA TYR A 898 -19.02 3.42 2.46
C TYR A 898 -20.21 2.44 2.34
N ALA A 899 -20.06 1.21 2.83
CA ALA A 899 -21.17 0.26 2.96
C ALA A 899 -22.25 0.76 3.96
N VAL A 900 -21.84 1.27 5.12
CA VAL A 900 -22.75 1.88 6.10
C VAL A 900 -23.39 3.15 5.53
N ALA A 901 -22.61 4.04 4.91
CA ALA A 901 -23.12 5.26 4.29
C ALA A 901 -24.19 4.98 3.22
N LYS A 902 -23.94 4.00 2.34
CA LYS A 902 -24.89 3.51 1.32
C LYS A 902 -26.14 2.89 1.94
N SER A 903 -25.95 2.05 2.96
CA SER A 903 -27.04 1.39 3.71
C SER A 903 -27.97 2.39 4.41
N TYR A 904 -27.43 3.52 4.86
CA TYR A 904 -28.19 4.59 5.51
C TYR A 904 -28.71 5.65 4.53
N GLY A 905 -28.20 5.70 3.30
CA GLY A 905 -28.59 6.67 2.28
C GLY A 905 -27.92 8.04 2.47
N GLY A 906 -26.75 8.09 3.09
CA GLY A 906 -25.95 9.30 3.27
C GLY A 906 -25.30 9.78 1.96
N SER A 907 -24.91 11.05 1.90
CA SER A 907 -24.18 11.63 0.76
C SER A 907 -22.76 11.08 0.59
N ALA A 908 -22.13 10.58 1.67
CA ALA A 908 -20.79 10.01 1.63
C ALA A 908 -20.69 8.73 0.76
N GLN A 909 -21.82 8.09 0.41
CA GLN A 909 -21.85 6.90 -0.46
C GLN A 909 -21.36 7.15 -1.89
N SER A 910 -21.18 8.42 -2.29
CA SER A 910 -20.67 8.84 -3.60
C SER A 910 -19.42 9.72 -3.49
N GLY A 911 -18.66 9.58 -2.40
CA GLY A 911 -17.30 10.10 -2.32
C GLY A 911 -16.30 9.21 -3.07
N ASN A 912 -15.05 9.67 -3.16
CA ASN A 912 -13.89 8.88 -3.56
C ASN A 912 -13.73 7.67 -2.60
N THR A 913 -13.35 6.50 -3.13
CA THR A 913 -13.45 5.21 -2.41
C THR A 913 -12.11 4.49 -2.21
N PRO A 914 -11.97 3.65 -1.17
CA PRO A 914 -10.67 3.10 -0.77
C PRO A 914 -10.07 2.11 -1.78
N PRO A 915 -8.72 2.03 -1.88
CA PRO A 915 -8.04 1.04 -2.69
C PRO A 915 -8.46 -0.39 -2.34
N VAL A 916 -8.86 -1.16 -3.34
CA VAL A 916 -9.21 -2.58 -3.17
C VAL A 916 -7.96 -3.43 -3.39
N THR A 917 -7.43 -3.98 -2.31
CA THR A 917 -6.35 -4.97 -2.35
C THR A 917 -6.86 -6.30 -2.90
N GLY A 918 -6.11 -6.90 -3.82
CA GLY A 918 -6.39 -8.22 -4.37
C GLY A 918 -5.90 -9.36 -3.46
N SER A 919 -5.37 -10.43 -4.06
CA SER A 919 -4.85 -11.56 -3.27
C SER A 919 -3.54 -11.20 -2.58
N VAL A 920 -3.58 -10.99 -1.25
CA VAL A 920 -2.36 -10.93 -0.44
C VAL A 920 -1.77 -12.33 -0.25
N THR A 921 -0.51 -12.50 -0.68
CA THR A 921 0.24 -13.76 -0.58
C THR A 921 1.64 -13.52 -0.02
N LEU A 922 2.14 -14.48 0.77
CA LEU A 922 3.49 -14.47 1.33
C LEU A 922 4.29 -15.61 0.68
N SER A 923 5.57 -15.40 0.33
CA SER A 923 6.40 -16.46 -0.27
C SER A 923 6.75 -17.60 0.71
N ARG A 924 6.55 -17.39 2.01
CA ARG A 924 6.68 -18.40 3.06
C ARG A 924 5.75 -18.06 4.22
N THR A 925 5.06 -19.05 4.79
CA THR A 925 4.01 -18.84 5.81
C THR A 925 4.17 -19.71 7.05
N ALA A 926 4.50 -21.00 6.90
CA ALA A 926 4.48 -21.96 8.02
C ALA A 926 5.78 -22.02 8.84
N ASP A 927 6.89 -21.53 8.29
CA ASP A 927 8.24 -21.80 8.79
C ASP A 927 9.23 -20.68 8.42
N VAL A 928 8.82 -19.42 8.57
CA VAL A 928 9.65 -18.24 8.26
C VAL A 928 10.80 -18.12 9.28
N PRO A 929 12.08 -18.13 8.87
CA PRO A 929 13.20 -18.04 9.81
C PRO A 929 13.21 -16.69 10.54
N ALA A 930 13.42 -16.71 11.86
CA ALA A 930 13.57 -15.51 12.68
C ALA A 930 14.72 -14.62 12.17
N GLY A 931 14.43 -13.33 11.95
CA GLY A 931 15.39 -12.40 11.32
C GLY A 931 15.67 -12.66 9.83
N GLY A 932 15.03 -13.66 9.22
CA GLY A 932 15.16 -13.98 7.79
C GLY A 932 14.26 -13.10 6.91
N ALA A 933 14.65 -12.94 5.65
CA ALA A 933 13.85 -12.20 4.67
C ALA A 933 12.78 -13.09 4.00
N PHE A 934 11.61 -12.51 3.74
CA PHE A 934 10.57 -13.08 2.87
C PHE A 934 9.89 -11.98 2.06
N THR A 935 8.99 -12.35 1.15
CA THR A 935 8.25 -11.38 0.31
C THR A 935 6.76 -11.38 0.60
N VAL A 936 6.18 -10.18 0.56
CA VAL A 936 4.76 -9.89 0.62
C VAL A 936 4.33 -9.40 -0.76
N SER A 937 3.32 -10.04 -1.35
CA SER A 937 2.64 -9.57 -2.55
C SER A 937 1.23 -9.16 -2.16
N ALA A 938 0.87 -7.91 -2.41
CA ALA A 938 -0.41 -7.29 -2.10
C ALA A 938 -0.72 -6.17 -3.12
N PRO A 939 -0.96 -6.50 -4.40
CA PRO A 939 -1.38 -5.51 -5.39
C PRO A 939 -2.76 -4.94 -5.01
N ALA A 940 -2.89 -3.62 -5.05
CA ALA A 940 -4.16 -2.94 -4.82
C ALA A 940 -4.53 -2.02 -5.99
N THR A 941 -5.81 -1.98 -6.31
CA THR A 941 -6.38 -1.14 -7.36
C THR A 941 -7.27 -0.07 -6.73
N ASP A 942 -6.96 1.18 -7.01
CA ASP A 942 -7.82 2.30 -6.63
C ASP A 942 -9.05 2.41 -7.57
N PRO A 943 -10.30 2.50 -7.06
CA PRO A 943 -11.50 2.57 -7.91
C PRO A 943 -11.63 3.89 -8.69
N ASP A 944 -11.12 4.99 -8.15
CA ASP A 944 -11.26 6.35 -8.67
C ASP A 944 -10.05 6.76 -9.55
N GLY A 945 -8.90 6.10 -9.38
CA GLY A 945 -7.72 6.15 -10.24
C GLY A 945 -6.46 6.77 -9.60
N ASP A 946 -6.44 6.87 -8.26
CA ASP A 946 -5.47 7.67 -7.52
C ASP A 946 -4.09 7.02 -7.31
N LEU A 947 -3.23 7.65 -6.50
CA LEU A 947 -1.89 7.17 -6.20
C LEU A 947 -1.91 6.24 -4.99
N VAL A 948 -2.01 4.94 -5.25
CA VAL A 948 -1.85 3.94 -4.18
C VAL A 948 -0.45 4.04 -3.56
N ARG A 949 -0.39 4.29 -2.25
CA ARG A 949 0.84 4.30 -1.44
C ARG A 949 0.72 3.30 -0.30
N TYR A 950 1.82 2.64 0.06
CA TYR A 950 1.77 1.48 0.95
C TYR A 950 2.52 1.67 2.27
N GLN A 951 2.00 1.09 3.35
CA GLN A 951 2.69 0.88 4.62
C GLN A 951 2.44 -0.55 5.11
N LEU A 952 3.43 -1.15 5.78
CA LEU A 952 3.32 -2.50 6.33
C LEU A 952 3.49 -2.47 7.85
N TYR A 953 2.69 -3.30 8.55
CA TYR A 953 2.72 -3.43 10.01
C TYR A 953 2.80 -4.91 10.43
N TYR A 954 3.45 -5.18 11.56
CA TYR A 954 3.38 -6.47 12.26
C TYR A 954 2.52 -6.37 13.52
N SER A 955 1.78 -7.44 13.82
CA SER A 955 1.07 -7.63 15.09
C SER A 955 1.58 -8.86 15.83
N SER A 956 1.90 -8.69 17.12
CA SER A 956 2.35 -9.74 18.04
C SER A 956 1.19 -10.46 18.75
N LYS A 957 -0.06 -10.22 18.35
CA LYS A 957 -1.28 -10.67 19.06
C LYS A 957 -1.31 -12.16 19.42
N TYR A 958 -0.74 -13.04 18.58
CA TYR A 958 -0.65 -14.49 18.81
C TYR A 958 0.76 -14.97 19.22
N VAL A 959 1.56 -14.05 19.75
CA VAL A 959 2.89 -14.26 20.35
C VAL A 959 2.86 -13.86 21.82
N ASP A 960 2.36 -12.65 22.13
CA ASP A 960 2.35 -12.07 23.49
C ASP A 960 0.99 -11.49 23.93
N GLY A 961 -0.02 -11.51 23.07
CA GLY A 961 -1.36 -10.98 23.36
C GLY A 961 -1.55 -9.49 23.07
N GLY A 962 -0.47 -8.76 22.75
CA GLY A 962 -0.49 -7.32 22.45
C GLY A 962 -1.28 -6.99 21.18
N THR A 963 -2.10 -5.93 21.24
CA THR A 963 -2.92 -5.51 20.09
C THR A 963 -2.23 -4.48 19.21
N GLY A 964 -1.30 -3.68 19.76
CA GLY A 964 -0.56 -2.65 19.04
C GLY A 964 0.27 -3.17 17.86
N PHE A 965 0.59 -2.26 16.94
CA PHE A 965 1.33 -2.57 15.72
C PHE A 965 2.74 -1.98 15.70
N SER A 966 3.67 -2.73 15.09
CA SER A 966 5.04 -2.28 14.81
C SER A 966 5.22 -2.01 13.31
N GLN A 967 5.72 -0.84 12.92
CA GLN A 967 5.93 -0.48 11.51
C GLN A 967 7.09 -1.28 10.88
N VAL A 968 6.79 -2.09 9.87
CA VAL A 968 7.79 -2.92 9.16
C VAL A 968 8.75 -2.02 8.37
N ARG A 969 10.06 -2.30 8.43
CA ARG A 969 11.03 -1.76 7.47
C ARG A 969 11.05 -2.69 6.26
N PHE A 970 10.64 -2.18 5.10
CA PHE A 970 10.50 -2.96 3.86
C PHE A 970 11.26 -2.32 2.70
N THR A 971 11.57 -3.13 1.68
CA THR A 971 11.98 -2.64 0.35
C THR A 971 10.85 -2.92 -0.64
N GLN A 972 10.28 -1.89 -1.25
CA GLN A 972 9.30 -2.07 -2.31
C GLN A 972 10.03 -2.44 -3.62
N THR A 973 9.77 -3.62 -4.15
CA THR A 973 10.42 -4.17 -5.36
C THR A 973 9.57 -4.07 -6.62
N GLY A 974 8.31 -3.65 -6.46
CA GLY A 974 7.33 -3.44 -7.52
C GLY A 974 6.02 -2.91 -6.93
N ASP A 975 5.00 -2.68 -7.76
CA ASP A 975 3.68 -2.28 -7.25
C ASP A 975 3.05 -3.41 -6.43
N GLY A 976 2.64 -3.12 -5.19
CA GLY A 976 2.21 -4.11 -4.21
C GLY A 976 3.25 -5.19 -3.86
N GLN A 977 4.53 -5.07 -4.24
CA GLN A 977 5.56 -6.09 -3.98
C GLN A 977 6.60 -5.59 -2.98
N PHE A 978 6.80 -6.34 -1.90
CA PHE A 978 7.67 -5.95 -0.79
C PHE A 978 8.59 -7.09 -0.36
N THR A 979 9.86 -6.79 -0.10
CA THR A 979 10.75 -7.64 0.69
C THR A 979 10.78 -7.13 2.13
N VAL A 980 10.56 -8.03 3.09
CA VAL A 980 10.45 -7.74 4.53
C VAL A 980 11.31 -8.71 5.34
N THR A 981 11.73 -8.30 6.53
CA THR A 981 12.45 -9.16 7.48
C THR A 981 11.50 -9.64 8.57
N ALA A 982 11.50 -10.94 8.87
CA ALA A 982 10.70 -11.52 9.95
C ALA A 982 11.20 -11.07 11.34
N PRO A 983 10.32 -10.90 12.34
CA PRO A 983 10.71 -10.65 13.72
C PRO A 983 11.66 -11.71 14.27
N LYS A 984 12.43 -11.38 15.32
CA LYS A 984 13.30 -12.34 16.01
C LYS A 984 12.54 -13.28 16.96
N THR A 985 11.39 -12.88 17.47
CA THR A 985 10.60 -13.68 18.42
C THR A 985 9.79 -14.76 17.70
N LEU A 986 9.92 -16.01 18.16
CA LEU A 986 9.16 -17.14 17.64
C LEU A 986 7.66 -17.00 17.94
N GLY A 987 6.81 -17.59 17.11
CA GLY A 987 5.35 -17.57 17.30
C GLY A 987 4.60 -17.30 16.00
N VAL A 988 3.29 -17.07 16.09
CA VAL A 988 2.47 -16.67 14.94
C VAL A 988 2.27 -15.16 14.93
N TRP A 989 2.76 -14.53 13.89
CA TRP A 989 2.62 -13.11 13.61
C TRP A 989 1.55 -12.89 12.55
N LYS A 990 0.93 -11.70 12.53
CA LYS A 990 0.22 -11.20 11.34
C LYS A 990 1.01 -10.05 10.73
N VAL A 991 1.16 -10.07 9.41
CA VAL A 991 1.54 -8.88 8.63
C VAL A 991 0.28 -8.24 8.06
N TYR A 992 0.19 -6.93 8.20
CA TYR A 992 -0.86 -6.08 7.64
C TYR A 992 -0.26 -5.23 6.53
N VAL A 993 -0.98 -5.08 5.42
CA VAL A 993 -0.66 -4.17 4.32
C VAL A 993 -1.76 -3.12 4.26
N TYR A 994 -1.36 -1.85 4.37
CA TYR A 994 -2.22 -0.69 4.21
C TYR A 994 -1.96 -0.10 2.83
N ALA A 995 -3.03 0.19 2.08
CA ALA A 995 -3.01 0.84 0.78
C ALA A 995 -3.84 2.14 0.87
N PHE A 996 -3.16 3.29 0.81
CA PHE A 996 -3.76 4.63 0.90
C PHE A 996 -3.93 5.25 -0.49
N ASP A 997 -4.98 6.05 -0.68
CA ASP A 997 -5.33 6.77 -1.91
C ASP A 997 -4.72 8.19 -2.01
N GLY A 998 -4.64 8.89 -0.87
CA GLY A 998 -4.38 10.32 -0.77
C GLY A 998 -5.61 11.22 -0.58
N HIS A 999 -6.82 10.66 -0.51
CA HIS A 999 -8.09 11.35 -0.26
C HIS A 999 -8.72 11.06 1.13
N GLY A 1000 -8.06 10.23 1.94
CA GLY A 1000 -8.48 9.94 3.33
C GLY A 1000 -8.96 8.50 3.53
N ASN A 1001 -8.84 7.65 2.51
CA ASN A 1001 -9.27 6.26 2.56
C ASN A 1001 -8.08 5.30 2.77
N VAL A 1002 -8.39 4.08 3.19
CA VAL A 1002 -7.41 2.99 3.27
C VAL A 1002 -8.06 1.63 2.98
N GLY A 1003 -7.39 0.81 2.17
CA GLY A 1003 -7.63 -0.64 2.10
C GLY A 1003 -6.63 -1.37 3.00
N ILE A 1004 -7.11 -2.26 3.87
CA ILE A 1004 -6.27 -3.01 4.83
C ILE A 1004 -6.50 -4.51 4.68
N GLU A 1005 -5.43 -5.24 4.35
CA GLU A 1005 -5.43 -6.71 4.31
C GLU A 1005 -4.38 -7.29 5.25
N SER A 1006 -4.64 -8.45 5.85
CA SER A 1006 -3.67 -9.14 6.72
C SER A 1006 -3.52 -10.62 6.40
N ARG A 1007 -2.31 -11.17 6.61
CA ARG A 1007 -2.01 -12.61 6.50
C ARG A 1007 -1.10 -13.02 7.66
N SER A 1008 -1.31 -14.24 8.18
CA SER A 1008 -0.42 -14.78 9.22
C SER A 1008 0.81 -15.45 8.65
N PHE A 1009 1.87 -15.46 9.45
CA PHE A 1009 3.04 -16.30 9.24
C PHE A 1009 3.61 -16.75 10.58
N ARG A 1010 4.24 -17.92 10.60
CA ARG A 1010 4.90 -18.47 11.79
C ARG A 1010 6.40 -18.22 11.69
N THR A 1011 6.92 -17.48 12.66
CA THR A 1011 8.35 -17.31 12.89
C THR A 1011 8.89 -18.55 13.61
N VAL A 1012 9.91 -19.18 13.03
CA VAL A 1012 10.62 -20.35 13.58
C VAL A 1012 12.10 -20.06 13.74
N ALA A 1013 12.80 -20.84 14.58
CA ALA A 1013 14.25 -20.73 14.65
C ALA A 1013 14.88 -21.06 13.27
N PRO A 1014 15.87 -20.29 12.79
CA PRO A 1014 16.69 -20.70 11.66
C PRO A 1014 17.30 -22.07 11.94
N THR A 1015 17.68 -22.80 10.88
CA THR A 1015 18.44 -24.05 11.01
C THR A 1015 19.91 -23.74 10.68
N PRO A 1016 20.81 -23.60 11.67
CA PRO A 1016 22.20 -23.25 11.38
C PRO A 1016 22.93 -24.39 10.68
N SER A 1017 23.92 -24.05 9.86
CA SER A 1017 24.75 -25.04 9.18
C SER A 1017 25.70 -25.74 10.14
N GLY A 1018 25.80 -27.06 10.06
CA GLY A 1018 26.68 -27.87 10.91
C GLY A 1018 25.91 -28.75 11.89
N THR A 1019 26.62 -29.36 12.84
CA THR A 1019 26.02 -30.17 13.92
C THR A 1019 25.98 -29.39 15.22
N ASN A 1020 24.84 -29.34 15.91
CA ASN A 1020 24.77 -28.80 17.27
C ASN A 1020 25.53 -29.74 18.23
N VAL A 1021 26.78 -29.38 18.55
CA VAL A 1021 27.68 -30.16 19.41
C VAL A 1021 27.43 -29.95 20.91
N ALA A 1022 26.63 -28.93 21.27
CA ALA A 1022 26.17 -28.65 22.63
C ALA A 1022 24.96 -29.51 23.05
N LYS A 1023 24.19 -30.06 22.10
CA LYS A 1023 22.98 -30.84 22.41
C LYS A 1023 23.30 -32.07 23.28
N GLY A 1024 22.62 -32.18 24.42
CA GLY A 1024 22.76 -33.26 25.40
C GLY A 1024 24.06 -33.25 26.21
N ARG A 1025 24.81 -32.16 26.22
CA ARG A 1025 26.09 -32.04 26.94
C ARG A 1025 25.91 -31.65 28.41
N PRO A 1026 26.96 -31.82 29.25
CA PRO A 1026 26.99 -31.24 30.60
C PRO A 1026 27.01 -29.70 30.53
N THR A 1027 25.99 -29.08 31.10
CA THR A 1027 25.78 -27.62 31.05
C THR A 1027 25.61 -27.09 32.48
N THR A 1028 26.30 -26.01 32.82
CA THR A 1028 26.26 -25.36 34.13
C THR A 1028 26.02 -23.86 34.00
N ALA A 1029 25.53 -23.22 35.07
CA ALA A 1029 25.30 -21.78 35.10
C ALA A 1029 25.71 -21.18 36.46
N SER A 1030 25.82 -19.85 36.51
CA SER A 1030 26.02 -19.07 37.74
C SER A 1030 24.91 -19.31 38.77
N THR A 1031 23.66 -19.33 38.31
CA THR A 1031 22.45 -19.56 39.11
C THR A 1031 21.38 -20.26 38.28
N TYR A 1032 20.35 -20.79 38.93
CA TYR A 1032 19.08 -21.08 38.29
C TYR A 1032 17.94 -21.05 39.32
N GLN A 1033 16.74 -20.68 38.88
CA GLN A 1033 15.53 -20.70 39.71
C GLN A 1033 15.13 -22.15 40.03
N ALA A 1034 15.35 -22.55 41.29
CA ALA A 1034 15.12 -23.93 41.75
C ALA A 1034 13.70 -24.19 42.29
N VAL A 1035 12.95 -23.13 42.64
CA VAL A 1035 11.58 -23.19 43.17
C VAL A 1035 10.75 -22.03 42.64
N GLY A 1036 9.43 -22.21 42.53
CA GLY A 1036 8.50 -21.24 41.93
C GLY A 1036 7.47 -21.93 41.03
N ASN A 1037 6.60 -21.15 40.39
CA ASN A 1037 5.65 -21.70 39.42
C ASN A 1037 6.40 -22.15 38.15
N GLY A 1038 6.21 -23.41 37.73
CA GLY A 1038 6.90 -24.04 36.60
C GLY A 1038 8.39 -24.39 36.82
N ALA A 1039 8.97 -24.04 37.97
CA ALA A 1039 10.35 -24.38 38.34
C ALA A 1039 10.50 -25.89 38.70
N PRO A 1040 11.70 -26.48 38.65
CA PRO A 1040 13.02 -25.87 38.43
C PRO A 1040 13.35 -25.62 36.95
N TYR A 1041 14.17 -24.59 36.70
CA TYR A 1041 14.66 -24.22 35.36
C TYR A 1041 16.19 -24.44 35.21
N PRO A 1042 16.71 -25.68 35.31
CA PRO A 1042 18.15 -25.95 35.34
C PRO A 1042 18.86 -25.64 33.99
N PRO A 1043 20.17 -25.37 34.01
CA PRO A 1043 20.95 -25.03 32.81
C PRO A 1043 20.96 -26.11 31.72
N THR A 1044 20.76 -27.39 32.07
CA THR A 1044 20.65 -28.48 31.11
C THR A 1044 19.52 -28.30 30.09
N ASN A 1045 18.42 -27.66 30.50
CA ASN A 1045 17.25 -27.42 29.65
C ASN A 1045 17.60 -26.60 28.41
N ALA A 1046 18.47 -25.59 28.53
CA ALA A 1046 18.92 -24.79 27.39
C ALA A 1046 19.88 -25.55 26.44
N THR A 1047 20.06 -26.87 26.61
CA THR A 1047 20.94 -27.71 25.77
C THR A 1047 20.33 -29.08 25.48
N ASP A 1048 19.05 -29.32 25.81
CA ASP A 1048 18.36 -30.56 25.44
C ASP A 1048 17.84 -30.53 23.98
N GLY A 1049 17.78 -29.34 23.38
CA GLY A 1049 17.21 -29.09 22.05
C GLY A 1049 15.71 -29.36 21.98
N ASN A 1050 14.98 -29.06 23.04
CA ASN A 1050 13.53 -29.01 23.13
C ASN A 1050 13.08 -27.57 23.48
N TRP A 1051 12.54 -26.87 22.50
CA TRP A 1051 12.11 -25.47 22.60
C TRP A 1051 10.92 -25.20 23.55
N SER A 1052 10.47 -26.20 24.32
CA SER A 1052 9.48 -26.03 25.41
C SER A 1052 10.10 -26.05 26.81
N THR A 1053 11.36 -26.45 26.96
CA THR A 1053 12.12 -26.42 28.22
C THR A 1053 13.08 -25.23 28.21
N ARG A 1054 13.43 -24.69 29.39
CA ARG A 1054 14.31 -23.52 29.50
C ARG A 1054 15.16 -23.50 30.75
N TRP A 1055 16.33 -22.86 30.67
CA TRP A 1055 17.07 -22.33 31.83
C TRP A 1055 16.49 -20.98 32.24
N ALA A 1056 16.49 -20.64 33.52
CA ALA A 1056 16.17 -19.30 34.00
C ALA A 1056 17.03 -18.94 35.22
N SER A 1057 17.69 -17.78 35.19
CA SER A 1057 18.60 -17.29 36.24
C SER A 1057 17.87 -16.65 37.42
N GLU A 1058 18.59 -16.44 38.52
CA GLU A 1058 18.21 -15.50 39.58
C GLU A 1058 18.32 -14.04 39.11
N TRP A 1059 17.67 -13.12 39.82
CA TRP A 1059 17.47 -11.70 39.44
C TRP A 1059 18.68 -10.76 39.69
N ALA A 1060 19.86 -11.08 39.16
CA ALA A 1060 21.05 -10.24 39.32
C ALA A 1060 21.96 -10.25 38.08
N ASP A 1061 22.67 -9.15 37.81
CA ASP A 1061 23.67 -9.06 36.74
C ASP A 1061 25.09 -9.08 37.35
N PRO A 1062 26.11 -9.72 36.73
CA PRO A 1062 26.03 -10.56 35.53
C PRO A 1062 25.64 -12.03 35.83
N GLN A 1063 25.13 -12.72 34.82
CA GLN A 1063 24.91 -14.18 34.84
C GLN A 1063 25.77 -14.87 33.77
N TRP A 1064 25.89 -16.20 33.85
CA TRP A 1064 26.45 -16.99 32.77
C TRP A 1064 25.85 -18.39 32.71
N ILE A 1065 25.84 -18.96 31.51
CA ILE A 1065 25.59 -20.38 31.23
C ILE A 1065 26.69 -20.91 30.32
N GLN A 1066 27.23 -22.10 30.60
CA GLN A 1066 28.30 -22.72 29.84
C GLN A 1066 28.07 -24.21 29.59
N VAL A 1067 28.58 -24.70 28.48
CA VAL A 1067 28.49 -26.11 28.05
C VAL A 1067 29.88 -26.73 27.88
N ASP A 1068 30.04 -27.99 28.31
CA ASP A 1068 31.25 -28.79 28.11
C ASP A 1068 31.11 -29.72 26.89
N LEU A 1069 31.79 -29.38 25.79
CA LEU A 1069 31.83 -30.17 24.56
C LEU A 1069 32.69 -31.44 24.71
N GLY A 1070 33.29 -31.68 25.88
CA GLY A 1070 34.12 -32.84 26.25
C GLY A 1070 35.55 -32.80 25.68
N GLN A 1071 35.74 -32.16 24.52
CA GLN A 1071 37.03 -31.96 23.86
C GLN A 1071 37.08 -30.63 23.12
N ALA A 1072 38.29 -30.12 22.85
CA ALA A 1072 38.47 -28.93 22.03
C ALA A 1072 37.86 -29.14 20.64
N THR A 1073 36.86 -28.31 20.32
CA THR A 1073 36.03 -28.41 19.12
C THR A 1073 36.01 -27.04 18.44
N GLN A 1074 36.27 -27.00 17.13
CA GLN A 1074 36.06 -25.80 16.34
C GLN A 1074 34.57 -25.64 16.05
N PHE A 1075 34.02 -24.44 16.27
CA PHE A 1075 32.63 -24.10 15.99
C PHE A 1075 32.54 -22.75 15.27
N LYS A 1076 31.55 -22.62 14.38
CA LYS A 1076 31.40 -21.48 13.47
C LYS A 1076 30.14 -20.66 13.71
N HIS A 1077 29.20 -21.18 14.50
CA HIS A 1077 27.94 -20.52 14.74
C HIS A 1077 27.41 -20.88 16.14
N VAL A 1078 26.74 -19.92 16.78
CA VAL A 1078 26.03 -20.09 18.05
C VAL A 1078 24.62 -19.51 17.90
N GLN A 1079 23.61 -20.31 18.24
CA GLN A 1079 22.20 -19.88 18.23
C GLN A 1079 21.70 -19.81 19.66
N LEU A 1080 21.19 -18.65 20.07
CA LEU A 1080 20.59 -18.42 21.38
C LEU A 1080 19.08 -18.15 21.21
N GLY A 1081 18.26 -19.02 21.79
CA GLY A 1081 16.82 -18.88 21.83
C GLY A 1081 16.37 -18.29 23.16
N TRP A 1082 16.18 -16.98 23.24
CA TRP A 1082 15.77 -16.31 24.49
C TRP A 1082 14.26 -16.46 24.78
N GLU A 1083 13.89 -16.39 26.06
CA GLU A 1083 12.51 -16.07 26.46
C GLU A 1083 12.22 -14.56 26.27
N SER A 1084 11.02 -14.13 26.69
CA SER A 1084 10.70 -12.71 26.91
C SER A 1084 11.64 -12.04 27.93
N ALA A 1085 12.22 -12.80 28.85
CA ALA A 1085 13.31 -12.37 29.71
C ALA A 1085 14.68 -12.78 29.10
N TYR A 1086 15.33 -11.82 28.44
CA TYR A 1086 16.53 -12.05 27.62
C TYR A 1086 17.75 -11.25 28.10
N GLY A 1087 18.96 -11.68 27.73
CA GLY A 1087 20.19 -10.91 27.92
C GLY A 1087 20.32 -9.77 26.90
N LYS A 1088 20.29 -8.51 27.37
CA LYS A 1088 20.44 -7.32 26.52
C LYS A 1088 21.89 -7.04 26.13
N ALA A 1089 22.83 -7.27 27.03
CA ALA A 1089 24.25 -7.25 26.71
C ALA A 1089 24.88 -8.56 27.19
N TYR A 1090 25.62 -9.24 26.32
CA TYR A 1090 26.26 -10.52 26.63
C TYR A 1090 27.51 -10.75 25.78
N GLN A 1091 28.34 -11.69 26.20
CA GLN A 1091 29.52 -12.15 25.47
C GLN A 1091 29.45 -13.67 25.27
N VAL A 1092 29.70 -14.12 24.04
CA VAL A 1092 29.98 -15.54 23.75
C VAL A 1092 31.48 -15.74 23.88
N GLN A 1093 31.89 -16.70 24.72
CA GLN A 1093 33.27 -16.93 25.09
C GLN A 1093 33.63 -18.40 24.97
N THR A 1094 34.91 -18.69 24.70
CA THR A 1094 35.43 -20.07 24.61
C THR A 1094 36.66 -20.29 25.49
N SER A 1095 36.86 -21.53 25.92
CA SER A 1095 37.97 -21.95 26.78
C SER A 1095 38.36 -23.41 26.54
N ASN A 1096 39.63 -23.76 26.78
CA ASN A 1096 40.11 -25.14 26.77
C ASN A 1096 40.14 -25.79 28.17
N ASP A 1097 40.17 -24.98 29.24
CA ASP A 1097 40.34 -25.43 30.63
C ASP A 1097 39.19 -25.03 31.57
N GLY A 1098 38.26 -24.18 31.10
CA GLY A 1098 37.14 -23.65 31.88
C GLY A 1098 37.50 -22.45 32.77
N ALA A 1099 38.78 -22.05 32.81
CA ALA A 1099 39.29 -20.98 33.65
C ALA A 1099 39.76 -19.76 32.83
N ASN A 1100 40.44 -19.98 31.71
CA ASN A 1100 40.95 -18.95 30.81
C ASN A 1100 40.00 -18.80 29.63
N TRP A 1101 39.38 -17.62 29.49
CA TRP A 1101 38.28 -17.37 28.54
C TRP A 1101 38.64 -16.34 27.48
N THR A 1102 38.34 -16.65 26.22
CA THR A 1102 38.47 -15.72 25.08
C THR A 1102 37.08 -15.38 24.55
N THR A 1103 36.73 -14.09 24.50
CA THR A 1103 35.48 -13.63 23.88
C THR A 1103 35.57 -13.74 22.36
N VAL A 1104 34.60 -14.42 21.75
CA VAL A 1104 34.50 -14.61 20.29
C VAL A 1104 33.36 -13.79 19.67
N TYR A 1105 32.40 -13.31 20.48
CA TYR A 1105 31.34 -12.38 20.08
C TYR A 1105 30.84 -11.57 21.27
N THR A 1106 30.37 -10.34 21.01
CA THR A 1106 29.80 -9.43 22.02
C THR A 1106 28.52 -8.78 21.48
N GLN A 1107 27.40 -8.96 22.18
CA GLN A 1107 26.18 -8.20 21.99
C GLN A 1107 26.10 -7.08 23.04
N ALA A 1108 25.76 -5.85 22.63
CA ALA A 1108 25.63 -4.71 23.54
C ALA A 1108 24.18 -4.20 23.71
N ALA A 1109 23.29 -4.49 22.76
CA ALA A 1109 21.89 -4.10 22.77
C ALA A 1109 21.04 -5.13 22.00
N GLY A 1110 20.95 -6.35 22.53
CA GLY A 1110 20.04 -7.40 22.07
C GLY A 1110 18.58 -7.06 22.39
N THR A 1111 17.67 -7.75 21.71
CA THR A 1111 16.21 -7.51 21.75
C THR A 1111 15.42 -8.75 22.18
N GLY A 1112 16.09 -9.84 22.53
CA GLY A 1112 15.46 -11.15 22.74
C GLY A 1112 15.02 -11.82 21.44
N GLY A 1113 14.24 -12.90 21.56
CA GLY A 1113 13.94 -13.81 20.46
C GLY A 1113 15.14 -14.69 20.10
N ILE A 1114 15.37 -14.93 18.81
CA ILE A 1114 16.56 -15.65 18.33
C ILE A 1114 17.71 -14.69 18.05
N ASP A 1115 18.86 -14.96 18.67
CA ASP A 1115 20.15 -14.49 18.20
C ASP A 1115 20.87 -15.63 17.47
N ASP A 1116 20.92 -15.53 16.14
CA ASP A 1116 21.60 -16.45 15.22
C ASP A 1116 22.95 -15.80 14.85
N VAL A 1117 24.07 -16.35 15.33
CA VAL A 1117 25.36 -15.63 15.38
C VAL A 1117 26.52 -16.45 14.82
N ASP A 1118 27.07 -16.00 13.69
CA ASP A 1118 28.35 -16.49 13.16
C ASP A 1118 29.53 -16.06 14.05
N VAL A 1119 30.41 -17.01 14.34
CA VAL A 1119 31.59 -16.85 15.21
C VAL A 1119 32.78 -17.62 14.64
N ASN A 1120 33.99 -17.43 15.19
CA ASN A 1120 35.13 -18.28 14.91
C ASN A 1120 35.73 -18.79 16.21
N GLY A 1121 35.13 -19.85 16.75
CA GLY A 1121 35.46 -20.41 18.05
C GLY A 1121 36.25 -21.71 17.97
N ASN A 1122 37.13 -21.94 18.93
CA ASN A 1122 37.75 -23.23 19.18
C ASN A 1122 38.02 -23.40 20.67
N GLY A 1123 37.41 -24.40 21.29
CA GLY A 1123 37.59 -24.71 22.70
C GLY A 1123 36.80 -25.93 23.14
N ARG A 1124 37.04 -26.38 24.37
CA ARG A 1124 36.26 -27.44 25.02
C ARG A 1124 34.98 -26.89 25.65
N TYR A 1125 35.05 -25.68 26.21
CA TYR A 1125 33.94 -25.02 26.86
C TYR A 1125 33.50 -23.81 26.03
N VAL A 1126 32.18 -23.60 25.97
CA VAL A 1126 31.57 -22.39 25.39
C VAL A 1126 30.62 -21.81 26.43
N ARG A 1127 30.65 -20.49 26.61
CA ARG A 1127 29.88 -19.77 27.63
C ARG A 1127 29.20 -18.55 27.04
N VAL A 1128 27.94 -18.33 27.40
CA VAL A 1128 27.28 -17.04 27.30
C VAL A 1128 27.40 -16.36 28.66
N THR A 1129 28.02 -15.19 28.72
CA THR A 1129 28.07 -14.35 29.92
C THR A 1129 27.21 -13.12 29.66
N ILE A 1130 26.04 -13.06 30.33
CA ILE A 1130 25.14 -11.91 30.26
C ILE A 1130 25.66 -10.84 31.22
N THR A 1131 25.99 -9.67 30.68
CA THR A 1131 26.49 -8.52 31.43
C THR A 1131 25.42 -7.49 31.75
N GLN A 1132 24.29 -7.53 31.04
CA GLN A 1132 23.09 -6.75 31.35
C GLN A 1132 21.83 -7.49 30.88
N ARG A 1133 20.87 -7.69 31.77
CA ARG A 1133 19.54 -8.22 31.42
C ARG A 1133 18.66 -7.20 30.68
N GLY A 1134 17.74 -7.68 29.85
CA GLY A 1134 16.80 -6.87 29.07
C GLY A 1134 15.49 -6.52 29.77
N THR A 1135 15.19 -7.16 30.91
CA THR A 1135 13.95 -6.96 31.66
C THR A 1135 14.21 -6.86 33.17
N ALA A 1136 13.17 -6.66 33.98
CA ALA A 1136 13.26 -6.74 35.43
C ALA A 1136 13.41 -8.20 35.98
N TYR A 1137 13.26 -9.21 35.12
CA TYR A 1137 13.33 -10.63 35.49
C TYR A 1137 14.77 -11.19 35.40
N GLY A 1138 14.99 -12.47 35.69
CA GLY A 1138 16.26 -13.13 35.43
C GLY A 1138 16.36 -13.55 33.96
N ASP A 1139 17.56 -13.77 33.43
CA ASP A 1139 17.76 -14.21 32.05
C ASP A 1139 17.22 -15.62 31.83
N SER A 1140 16.54 -15.88 30.71
CA SER A 1140 16.04 -17.21 30.35
C SER A 1140 16.31 -17.58 28.89
N LEU A 1141 16.76 -18.82 28.69
CA LEU A 1141 17.08 -19.42 27.38
C LEU A 1141 16.35 -20.74 27.22
N TYR A 1142 15.62 -20.88 26.11
CA TYR A 1142 15.07 -22.13 25.61
C TYR A 1142 16.15 -23.02 24.97
N GLU A 1143 17.11 -22.45 24.25
CA GLU A 1143 18.20 -23.19 23.59
C GLU A 1143 19.49 -22.35 23.52
N PHE A 1144 20.63 -23.03 23.66
CA PHE A 1144 22.00 -22.55 23.51
C PHE A 1144 22.75 -23.56 22.63
N GLY A 1145 22.49 -23.48 21.32
CA GLY A 1145 23.10 -24.35 20.33
C GLY A 1145 24.48 -23.85 19.91
N VAL A 1146 25.45 -24.77 19.78
CA VAL A 1146 26.82 -24.49 19.31
C VAL A 1146 27.09 -25.39 18.11
N TYR A 1147 27.44 -24.83 16.95
CA TYR A 1147 27.44 -25.55 15.67
C TYR A 1147 28.83 -25.64 15.02
N ALA A 1148 29.18 -26.86 14.60
CA ALA A 1148 30.46 -27.23 13.98
C ALA A 1148 30.28 -27.83 12.58
#